data_AF-A0A133ZFA4-F1
#
_entry.id   AF-A0A133ZFA4-F1
#
_cell.length_a   1.000
_cell.length_b   1.000
_cell.length_c   1.000
_cell.angle_alpha   90.00
_cell.angle_beta   90.00
_cell.angle_gamma   90.00
#
_symmetry.space_group_name_H-M   'P 1'
#
loop_
_entity.id
_entity.type
_entity.pdbx_description
1 polymer ?
#
loop_
_entity_poly.entity_id
_entity_poly.type
_entity_poly.pdbx_seq_one_letter_code
_entity_poly.pdbx_strand_id
1 'polypeptide(L)'
;SSYEVLPSKLKENENPVPNMHWAVVDVSLTRTDNTKIENLGLKTVYSNLIVKHIKREDNTELSRTTTVRMPRWTPYTTSPVTDTYYEAETPLPTNKDGEYGDNDTTVTYYYVRKNAGDVTVHHYEENTTTELATTLVLPGANKFGLNYTTSEESITNYELVAQPTNKNGTYTLQSQTVDYFYRRKNAGNITVKYLETGTNNPVHAQKVLDGTKKLGLNYSESPENITYYDLDTTNLPTNDSGVYTASQIIITYYYKRQNAGDVTATYVDVDTNTALHTPEVQNGAGKRGLAYDTDVKSFTDYTLIALPTNKSGNFDTANILVEYKYRRNDAGKVTATYVDADTGATLHAAIEQDGSRKLGLPYDTDQKSFVNYDLIAVPSNKSGNFGTAQILVEYKYRRQNAGDVTATYVDVDTNTALNAPEVQSGARKLGLPYDTDQKSFTNYDLTAVPSNKSGNFGNTSVLVEYKYRRKDAGNVRVRHLDAITNAPLAPEEFLDGSRKLGLNYTTQAKSSTDLPHYELFGGIPANANGVYTAGSDIIVTYLYQRENAGNVIATYKDEADGHELHPLVGQSGAGMLGLAYDTEAKSFDNYDLISIPANKSGIFSHSNVLVEYVYRRKDAGSVKVNHIEAGTGEVLHSPSV
;
A
#
# COMPACT_ATOMS: atom_id res chain seq x y z
N SER A 1 -72.91 -185.33 25.53
CA SER A 1 -73.33 -185.14 26.94
C SER A 1 -73.17 -183.66 27.29
N SER A 2 -74.03 -183.20 28.19
CA SER A 2 -74.32 -181.83 28.60
C SER A 2 -73.18 -181.07 29.30
N TYR A 3 -73.13 -179.77 28.98
CA TYR A 3 -72.66 -178.56 29.69
C TYR A 3 -71.88 -178.64 31.02
N GLU A 4 -70.90 -177.74 31.16
CA GLU A 4 -70.93 -176.63 32.15
C GLU A 4 -69.90 -175.53 31.78
N VAL A 5 -70.28 -174.25 31.89
CA VAL A 5 -69.39 -173.09 31.72
C VAL A 5 -69.51 -172.24 32.98
N LEU A 6 -68.39 -172.03 33.68
CA LEU A 6 -68.27 -171.04 34.75
C LEU A 6 -67.72 -169.72 34.18
N PRO A 7 -68.31 -168.56 34.52
CA PRO A 7 -67.83 -167.25 34.06
C PRO A 7 -66.57 -166.79 34.81
N SER A 8 -65.64 -166.19 34.07
CA SER A 8 -64.38 -165.64 34.60
C SER A 8 -64.60 -164.30 35.30
N LYS A 9 -64.02 -164.13 36.49
CA LYS A 9 -63.96 -162.84 37.21
C LYS A 9 -62.86 -161.95 36.62
N LEU A 10 -63.20 -160.73 36.22
CA LEU A 10 -62.27 -159.62 35.99
C LEU A 10 -61.62 -159.20 37.33
N LYS A 11 -60.32 -158.87 37.31
CA LYS A 11 -59.62 -158.24 38.44
C LYS A 11 -59.81 -156.72 38.37
N GLU A 12 -59.93 -156.12 39.54
CA GLU A 12 -60.15 -154.70 39.79
C GLU A 12 -59.00 -153.84 39.19
N ASN A 13 -59.35 -152.78 38.44
CA ASN A 13 -58.50 -151.77 37.76
C ASN A 13 -58.22 -151.88 36.25
N GLU A 14 -58.96 -152.69 35.48
CA GLU A 14 -58.93 -152.60 34.01
C GLU A 14 -60.18 -151.93 33.43
N ASN A 15 -59.98 -150.88 32.61
CA ASN A 15 -61.01 -150.25 31.80
C ASN A 15 -61.27 -151.09 30.52
N PRO A 16 -62.54 -151.28 30.11
CA PRO A 16 -62.89 -152.17 29.01
C PRO A 16 -62.38 -151.67 27.65
N VAL A 17 -61.76 -152.57 26.89
CA VAL A 17 -61.40 -152.35 25.48
C VAL A 17 -62.68 -152.49 24.63
N PRO A 18 -63.03 -151.51 23.77
CA PRO A 18 -64.17 -151.63 22.86
C PRO A 18 -63.99 -152.78 21.86
N ASN A 19 -65.07 -153.53 21.63
CA ASN A 19 -65.20 -154.70 20.77
C ASN A 19 -64.43 -154.60 19.44
N MET A 20 -63.45 -155.49 19.27
CA MET A 20 -62.79 -155.74 17.98
C MET A 20 -63.56 -156.85 17.26
N HIS A 21 -63.99 -156.58 16.02
CA HIS A 21 -64.67 -157.54 15.16
C HIS A 21 -63.73 -158.71 14.81
N TRP A 22 -64.15 -159.93 15.17
CA TRP A 22 -63.57 -161.19 14.70
C TRP A 22 -64.44 -161.74 13.56
N ALA A 23 -63.80 -162.38 12.57
CA ALA A 23 -64.47 -163.21 11.58
C ALA A 23 -63.83 -164.60 11.54
N VAL A 24 -64.70 -165.60 11.54
CA VAL A 24 -64.48 -167.03 11.80
C VAL A 24 -64.05 -167.76 10.53
N VAL A 25 -63.15 -168.74 10.66
CA VAL A 25 -62.79 -169.71 9.62
C VAL A 25 -63.13 -171.11 10.14
N ASP A 26 -64.05 -171.82 9.49
CA ASP A 26 -64.36 -173.21 9.81
C ASP A 26 -63.36 -174.16 9.11
N VAL A 27 -62.73 -175.04 9.90
CA VAL A 27 -61.82 -176.10 9.44
C VAL A 27 -62.43 -177.45 9.81
N SER A 28 -62.67 -178.31 8.83
CA SER A 28 -63.00 -179.72 9.03
C SER A 28 -61.71 -180.55 9.04
N LEU A 29 -61.47 -181.28 10.14
CA LEU A 29 -60.32 -182.18 10.35
C LEU A 29 -60.68 -183.61 9.94
N THR A 30 -59.77 -184.28 9.21
CA THR A 30 -59.90 -185.68 8.76
C THR A 30 -59.36 -186.69 9.79
N ARG A 31 -59.63 -187.99 9.63
CA ARG A 31 -59.02 -189.08 10.45
C ARG A 31 -57.54 -189.37 10.12
N THR A 32 -56.91 -188.49 9.34
CA THR A 32 -55.47 -188.22 9.27
C THR A 32 -55.28 -186.80 9.81
N ASP A 33 -54.44 -186.65 10.84
CA ASP A 33 -54.10 -185.41 11.55
C ASP A 33 -55.01 -185.03 12.75
N ASN A 34 -54.45 -185.10 13.96
CA ASN A 34 -55.14 -184.77 15.22
C ASN A 34 -54.20 -184.42 16.40
N THR A 35 -53.05 -183.76 16.16
CA THR A 35 -52.36 -183.00 17.21
C THR A 35 -52.70 -181.52 17.08
N LYS A 36 -53.76 -181.13 17.80
CA LYS A 36 -54.29 -179.78 17.92
C LYS A 36 -53.46 -178.92 18.88
N ILE A 37 -53.20 -177.68 18.43
CA ILE A 37 -53.32 -176.40 19.15
C ILE A 37 -52.34 -176.17 20.31
N GLU A 38 -51.29 -175.39 20.05
CA GLU A 38 -50.66 -174.42 20.96
C GLU A 38 -50.00 -173.27 20.13
N ASN A 39 -50.17 -172.02 20.58
CA ASN A 39 -49.54 -170.77 20.11
C ASN A 39 -50.04 -170.05 18.84
N LEU A 40 -51.21 -169.40 18.92
CA LEU A 40 -51.52 -168.18 18.17
C LEU A 40 -51.39 -166.95 19.10
N GLY A 41 -50.16 -166.51 19.33
CA GLY A 41 -49.88 -165.19 19.91
C GLY A 41 -49.70 -164.16 18.79
N LEU A 42 -50.68 -163.27 18.58
CA LEU A 42 -50.54 -162.09 17.73
C LEU A 42 -49.56 -161.11 18.38
N LYS A 43 -48.30 -161.05 17.90
CA LYS A 43 -47.35 -159.97 18.25
C LYS A 43 -47.67 -158.74 17.39
N THR A 44 -48.24 -157.70 17.98
CA THR A 44 -48.37 -156.39 17.34
C THR A 44 -46.99 -155.72 17.26
N VAL A 45 -46.53 -155.38 16.05
CA VAL A 45 -45.27 -154.65 15.83
C VAL A 45 -45.51 -153.16 16.08
N TYR A 46 -44.57 -152.52 16.77
CA TYR A 46 -44.60 -151.09 17.10
C TYR A 46 -43.29 -150.44 16.63
N SER A 47 -43.38 -149.28 16.01
CA SER A 47 -42.25 -148.45 15.59
C SER A 47 -42.37 -147.04 16.17
N ASN A 48 -41.23 -146.34 16.23
CA ASN A 48 -41.18 -144.95 16.66
C ASN A 48 -41.27 -144.01 15.45
N LEU A 49 -42.03 -142.93 15.60
CA LEU A 49 -41.95 -141.75 14.76
C LEU A 49 -41.10 -140.71 15.48
N ILE A 50 -39.96 -140.36 14.89
CA ILE A 50 -39.00 -139.38 15.40
C ILE A 50 -39.15 -138.10 14.57
N VAL A 51 -39.63 -137.03 15.18
CA VAL A 51 -39.81 -135.73 14.51
C VAL A 51 -38.71 -134.78 14.99
N LYS A 52 -37.86 -134.35 14.05
CA LYS A 52 -36.75 -133.43 14.28
C LYS A 52 -37.01 -132.09 13.60
N HIS A 53 -36.63 -131.01 14.28
CA HIS A 53 -36.69 -129.65 13.74
C HIS A 53 -35.28 -129.08 13.79
N ILE A 54 -34.62 -128.93 12.64
CA ILE A 54 -33.20 -128.62 12.53
C ILE A 54 -32.98 -127.27 11.85
N LYS A 55 -32.20 -126.39 12.46
CA LYS A 55 -31.80 -125.12 11.87
C LYS A 55 -30.72 -125.35 10.81
N ARG A 56 -30.86 -124.73 9.64
CA ARG A 56 -29.87 -124.82 8.56
C ARG A 56 -28.57 -124.10 8.87
N GLU A 57 -28.62 -123.02 9.65
CA GLU A 57 -27.45 -122.19 9.90
C GLU A 57 -26.35 -122.90 10.71
N ASP A 58 -26.72 -123.79 11.63
CA ASP A 58 -25.79 -124.44 12.56
C ASP A 58 -26.08 -125.94 12.81
N ASN A 59 -27.09 -126.52 12.14
CA ASN A 59 -27.57 -127.90 12.31
C ASN A 59 -28.02 -128.25 13.75
N THR A 60 -28.34 -127.26 14.58
CA THR A 60 -28.88 -127.50 15.93
C THR A 60 -30.39 -127.73 15.91
N GLU A 61 -30.91 -128.34 16.97
CA GLU A 61 -32.37 -128.50 17.14
C GLU A 61 -33.03 -127.14 17.38
N LEU A 62 -33.97 -126.75 16.51
CA LEU A 62 -34.83 -125.57 16.69
C LEU A 62 -35.82 -125.79 17.83
N SER A 63 -36.37 -127.00 17.92
CA SER A 63 -37.21 -127.45 19.01
C SER A 63 -36.89 -128.90 19.35
N ARG A 64 -37.22 -129.31 20.58
CA ARG A 64 -36.89 -130.64 21.11
C ARG A 64 -37.41 -131.75 20.20
N THR A 65 -36.55 -132.71 19.87
CA THR A 65 -36.95 -133.94 19.15
C THR A 65 -38.07 -134.67 19.89
N THR A 66 -39.15 -134.98 19.17
CA THR A 66 -40.30 -135.71 19.70
C THR A 66 -40.30 -137.14 19.18
N THR A 67 -40.52 -138.11 20.06
CA THR A 67 -40.61 -139.53 19.72
C THR A 67 -41.94 -140.09 20.19
N VAL A 68 -42.76 -140.57 19.26
CA VAL A 68 -44.06 -141.19 19.56
C VAL A 68 -44.04 -142.63 19.05
N ARG A 69 -44.56 -143.56 19.84
CA ARG A 69 -44.57 -145.00 19.52
C ARG A 69 -45.98 -145.51 19.35
N MET A 70 -46.30 -146.06 18.19
CA MET A 70 -47.65 -146.57 17.87
C MET A 70 -47.61 -147.93 17.16
N PRO A 71 -48.72 -148.69 17.17
CA PRO A 71 -48.84 -149.93 16.41
C PRO A 71 -48.71 -149.71 14.91
N ARG A 72 -48.24 -150.74 14.21
CA ARG A 72 -48.21 -150.80 12.75
C ARG A 72 -49.58 -150.44 12.12
N TRP A 73 -49.55 -149.73 10.99
CA TRP A 73 -50.71 -149.23 10.22
C TRP A 73 -51.48 -148.08 10.87
N THR A 74 -50.99 -147.52 11.98
CA THR A 74 -51.55 -146.27 12.50
C THR A 74 -51.13 -145.13 11.57
N PRO A 75 -52.03 -144.26 11.09
CA PRO A 75 -51.64 -143.09 10.31
C PRO A 75 -51.00 -142.02 11.21
N TYR A 76 -50.04 -141.28 10.65
CA TYR A 76 -49.46 -140.10 11.27
C TYR A 76 -49.44 -138.91 10.31
N THR A 77 -49.56 -137.73 10.89
CA THR A 77 -49.35 -136.45 10.23
C THR A 77 -48.51 -135.59 11.15
N THR A 78 -47.44 -135.02 10.59
CA THR A 78 -46.53 -134.10 11.29
C THR A 78 -46.62 -132.72 10.65
N SER A 79 -46.31 -131.69 11.43
CA SER A 79 -46.33 -130.30 10.97
C SER A 79 -45.07 -129.60 11.46
N PRO A 80 -44.56 -128.62 10.70
CA PRO A 80 -43.49 -127.78 11.19
C PRO A 80 -43.95 -127.01 12.43
N VAL A 81 -43.00 -126.67 13.30
CA VAL A 81 -43.22 -125.77 14.42
C VAL A 81 -43.14 -124.32 13.95
N THR A 82 -43.89 -123.44 14.60
CA THR A 82 -43.76 -122.00 14.39
C THR A 82 -42.64 -121.45 15.26
N ASP A 83 -41.76 -120.65 14.65
CA ASP A 83 -40.70 -119.95 15.35
C ASP A 83 -40.69 -118.46 14.99
N THR A 84 -40.19 -117.64 15.92
CA THR A 84 -40.09 -116.20 15.75
C THR A 84 -39.09 -115.85 14.65
N TYR A 85 -37.91 -116.45 14.66
CA TYR A 85 -36.77 -116.09 13.81
C TYR A 85 -36.58 -116.99 12.58
N TYR A 86 -37.07 -118.22 12.63
CA TYR A 86 -36.91 -119.17 11.53
C TYR A 86 -38.24 -119.53 10.89
N GLU A 87 -38.16 -119.91 9.62
CA GLU A 87 -39.28 -120.45 8.84
C GLU A 87 -38.90 -121.81 8.27
N ALA A 88 -39.90 -122.68 8.12
CA ALA A 88 -39.67 -124.02 7.58
C ALA A 88 -39.30 -123.92 6.09
N GLU A 89 -38.22 -124.61 5.73
CA GLU A 89 -37.76 -124.71 4.35
C GLU A 89 -38.84 -125.41 3.50
N THR A 90 -39.13 -124.82 2.33
CA THR A 90 -40.06 -125.40 1.35
C THR A 90 -39.29 -125.95 0.15
N PRO A 91 -39.62 -127.15 -0.36
CA PRO A 91 -40.75 -127.99 0.04
C PRO A 91 -40.53 -128.72 1.38
N LEU A 92 -41.63 -128.95 2.11
CA LEU A 92 -41.64 -129.73 3.35
C LEU A 92 -41.22 -131.18 3.09
N PRO A 93 -40.71 -131.92 4.11
CA PRO A 93 -40.33 -133.32 3.96
C PRO A 93 -41.49 -134.16 3.39
N THR A 94 -41.18 -134.95 2.36
CA THR A 94 -42.19 -135.75 1.63
C THR A 94 -42.85 -136.81 2.49
N ASN A 95 -42.19 -137.25 3.56
CA ASN A 95 -42.68 -138.25 4.50
C ASN A 95 -43.38 -137.66 5.74
N LYS A 96 -43.80 -136.38 5.69
CA LYS A 96 -44.52 -135.72 6.80
C LYS A 96 -45.85 -136.38 7.15
N ASP A 97 -46.46 -137.09 6.20
CA ASP A 97 -47.65 -137.93 6.35
C ASP A 97 -47.28 -139.36 5.98
N GLY A 98 -47.84 -140.33 6.69
CA GLY A 98 -47.58 -141.75 6.43
C GLY A 98 -48.27 -142.67 7.43
N GLU A 99 -47.86 -143.93 7.46
CA GLU A 99 -48.33 -144.93 8.42
C GLU A 99 -47.13 -145.56 9.14
N TYR A 100 -47.29 -145.93 10.41
CA TYR A 100 -46.25 -146.64 11.17
C TYR A 100 -45.97 -148.01 10.52
N GLY A 101 -44.73 -148.21 10.08
CA GLY A 101 -44.26 -149.46 9.47
C GLY A 101 -43.51 -150.38 10.43
N ASP A 102 -42.66 -151.25 9.88
CA ASP A 102 -41.82 -152.18 10.67
C ASP A 102 -40.62 -151.50 11.34
N ASN A 103 -40.17 -150.37 10.80
CA ASN A 103 -38.99 -149.65 11.27
C ASN A 103 -39.36 -148.26 11.77
N ASP A 104 -38.51 -147.71 12.64
CA ASP A 104 -38.61 -146.32 13.08
C ASP A 104 -38.53 -145.37 11.87
N THR A 105 -39.40 -144.37 11.84
CA THR A 105 -39.46 -143.36 10.79
C THR A 105 -38.99 -142.02 11.33
N THR A 106 -38.08 -141.35 10.63
CA THR A 106 -37.63 -140.00 11.00
C THR A 106 -38.15 -138.98 9.99
N VAL A 107 -38.85 -137.97 10.51
CA VAL A 107 -39.27 -136.78 9.74
C VAL A 107 -38.43 -135.62 10.21
N THR A 108 -37.67 -135.01 9.31
CA THR A 108 -36.82 -133.86 9.63
C THR A 108 -37.32 -132.64 8.88
N TYR A 109 -37.72 -131.61 9.62
CA TYR A 109 -37.98 -130.28 9.09
C TYR A 109 -36.72 -129.44 9.20
N TYR A 110 -36.29 -128.86 8.08
CA TYR A 110 -35.20 -127.90 8.05
C TYR A 110 -35.75 -126.48 8.11
N TYR A 111 -35.03 -125.59 8.79
CA TYR A 111 -35.44 -124.21 9.00
C TYR A 111 -34.36 -123.24 8.57
N VAL A 112 -34.74 -122.26 7.75
CA VAL A 112 -33.88 -121.12 7.39
C VAL A 112 -34.27 -119.93 8.25
N ARG A 113 -33.28 -119.11 8.63
CA ARG A 113 -33.57 -117.86 9.34
C ARG A 113 -34.30 -116.93 8.38
N LYS A 114 -35.37 -116.30 8.83
CA LYS A 114 -36.17 -115.39 8.01
C LYS A 114 -35.30 -114.25 7.47
N ASN A 115 -35.64 -113.80 6.26
CA ASN A 115 -35.10 -112.56 5.73
C ASN A 115 -35.56 -111.36 6.57
N ALA A 116 -34.66 -110.42 6.81
CA ALA A 116 -34.93 -109.13 7.38
C ALA A 116 -34.89 -108.04 6.30
N GLY A 117 -35.39 -106.86 6.63
CA GLY A 117 -35.11 -105.66 5.83
C GLY A 117 -33.62 -105.29 5.91
N ASP A 118 -33.11 -104.70 4.84
CA ASP A 118 -31.74 -104.18 4.80
C ASP A 118 -31.59 -103.00 5.79
N VAL A 119 -30.36 -102.81 6.28
CA VAL A 119 -30.01 -101.61 7.05
C VAL A 119 -29.20 -100.69 6.13
N THR A 120 -29.76 -99.54 5.79
CA THR A 120 -29.10 -98.52 4.96
C THR A 120 -28.48 -97.45 5.84
N VAL A 121 -27.21 -97.12 5.58
CA VAL A 121 -26.44 -96.14 6.34
C VAL A 121 -26.16 -94.95 5.46
N HIS A 122 -26.57 -93.77 5.92
CA HIS A 122 -26.33 -92.49 5.26
C HIS A 122 -25.43 -91.60 6.11
N HIS A 123 -24.59 -90.80 5.45
CA HIS A 123 -23.77 -89.77 6.06
C HIS A 123 -24.17 -88.42 5.46
N TYR A 124 -25.00 -87.68 6.17
CA TYR A 124 -25.60 -86.42 5.71
C TYR A 124 -24.95 -85.19 6.31
N GLU A 125 -24.96 -84.08 5.57
CA GLU A 125 -24.73 -82.78 6.16
C GLU A 125 -25.91 -82.38 7.08
N GLU A 126 -25.59 -81.88 8.28
CA GLU A 126 -26.50 -81.44 9.34
C GLU A 126 -27.68 -80.62 8.78
N ASN A 127 -28.91 -81.05 9.07
CA ASN A 127 -30.17 -80.44 8.60
C ASN A 127 -30.40 -80.48 7.08
N THR A 128 -29.70 -81.35 6.35
CA THR A 128 -29.89 -81.55 4.90
C THR A 128 -29.99 -83.04 4.56
N THR A 129 -30.28 -83.33 3.29
CA THR A 129 -30.18 -84.69 2.71
C THR A 129 -28.98 -84.83 1.78
N THR A 130 -28.00 -83.92 1.86
CA THR A 130 -26.79 -83.96 1.04
C THR A 130 -25.87 -85.07 1.54
N GLU A 131 -25.65 -86.10 0.73
CA GLU A 131 -24.70 -87.17 1.06
C GLU A 131 -23.26 -86.67 1.01
N LEU A 132 -22.54 -86.86 2.10
CA LEU A 132 -21.13 -86.51 2.27
C LEU A 132 -20.19 -87.71 2.06
N ALA A 133 -20.74 -88.91 2.04
CA ALA A 133 -20.05 -90.15 1.73
C ALA A 133 -20.99 -91.10 0.98
N THR A 134 -20.45 -92.15 0.37
CA THR A 134 -21.25 -93.13 -0.36
C THR A 134 -22.16 -93.91 0.59
N THR A 135 -23.45 -94.02 0.25
CA THR A 135 -24.41 -94.84 1.01
C THR A 135 -23.97 -96.30 1.12
N LEU A 136 -24.02 -96.84 2.33
CA LEU A 136 -23.69 -98.24 2.64
C LEU A 136 -24.96 -99.04 2.93
N VAL A 137 -25.12 -100.21 2.31
CA VAL A 137 -26.26 -101.11 2.55
C VAL A 137 -25.77 -102.39 3.20
N LEU A 138 -26.25 -102.69 4.40
CA LEU A 138 -26.03 -103.96 5.09
C LEU A 138 -27.19 -104.92 4.76
N PRO A 139 -26.94 -106.01 4.02
CA PRO A 139 -28.01 -106.87 3.54
C PRO A 139 -28.65 -107.66 4.70
N GLY A 140 -29.99 -107.71 4.72
CA GLY A 140 -30.83 -108.38 5.72
C GLY A 140 -31.16 -109.85 5.40
N ALA A 141 -30.68 -110.38 4.26
CA ALA A 141 -30.92 -111.76 3.86
C ALA A 141 -30.48 -112.76 4.95
N ASN A 142 -31.40 -113.61 5.41
CA ASN A 142 -31.23 -114.56 6.52
C ASN A 142 -30.67 -113.95 7.82
N LYS A 143 -30.99 -112.70 8.16
CA LYS A 143 -30.46 -112.04 9.38
C LYS A 143 -31.50 -111.64 10.43
N PHE A 144 -32.78 -112.00 10.28
CA PHE A 144 -33.80 -111.57 11.22
C PHE A 144 -33.47 -111.93 12.68
N GLY A 145 -33.46 -110.91 13.55
CA GLY A 145 -33.10 -111.01 14.96
C GLY A 145 -31.59 -111.02 15.28
N LEU A 146 -30.69 -111.01 14.28
CA LEU A 146 -29.25 -110.84 14.51
C LEU A 146 -28.89 -109.38 14.78
N ASN A 147 -27.75 -109.16 15.43
CA ASN A 147 -27.23 -107.81 15.67
C ASN A 147 -26.58 -107.22 14.41
N TYR A 148 -26.69 -105.90 14.24
CA TYR A 148 -25.86 -105.11 13.34
C TYR A 148 -25.14 -104.01 14.11
N THR A 149 -24.05 -103.52 13.53
CA THR A 149 -23.29 -102.38 14.01
C THR A 149 -22.86 -101.53 12.83
N THR A 150 -22.90 -100.22 12.98
CA THR A 150 -22.45 -99.24 11.98
C THR A 150 -21.40 -98.32 12.60
N SER A 151 -20.51 -97.79 11.78
CA SER A 151 -19.47 -96.85 12.20
C SER A 151 -19.62 -95.52 11.48
N GLU A 152 -19.20 -94.45 12.15
CA GLU A 152 -19.04 -93.14 11.49
C GLU A 152 -17.89 -93.20 10.47
N GLU A 153 -17.94 -92.32 9.48
CA GLU A 153 -16.83 -92.03 8.58
C GLU A 153 -16.08 -90.75 8.95
N SER A 154 -14.79 -90.71 8.62
CA SER A 154 -13.95 -89.51 8.73
C SER A 154 -14.09 -88.67 7.45
N ILE A 155 -14.89 -87.61 7.53
CA ILE A 155 -15.19 -86.74 6.39
C ILE A 155 -14.37 -85.44 6.49
N THR A 156 -13.58 -85.15 5.46
CA THR A 156 -12.74 -83.94 5.39
C THR A 156 -13.59 -82.68 5.56
N ASN A 157 -13.14 -81.73 6.39
CA ASN A 157 -13.83 -80.48 6.76
C ASN A 157 -15.10 -80.62 7.63
N TYR A 158 -15.52 -81.83 7.96
CA TYR A 158 -16.71 -82.09 8.76
C TYR A 158 -16.36 -82.73 10.12
N GLU A 159 -17.25 -82.55 11.09
CA GLU A 159 -17.26 -83.22 12.39
C GLU A 159 -18.63 -83.88 12.60
N LEU A 160 -18.66 -85.05 13.24
CA LEU A 160 -19.91 -85.70 13.59
C LEU A 160 -20.66 -84.86 14.64
N VAL A 161 -21.95 -84.61 14.43
CA VAL A 161 -22.78 -83.88 15.39
C VAL A 161 -23.04 -84.73 16.63
N ALA A 162 -23.50 -85.95 16.44
CA ALA A 162 -23.75 -86.94 17.47
C ALA A 162 -23.83 -88.35 16.88
N GLN A 163 -23.57 -89.35 17.70
CA GLN A 163 -23.72 -90.76 17.33
C GLN A 163 -25.21 -91.12 17.26
N PRO A 164 -25.70 -91.75 16.16
CA PRO A 164 -27.09 -92.15 16.06
C PRO A 164 -27.43 -93.21 17.12
N THR A 165 -28.60 -93.10 17.73
CA THR A 165 -29.03 -93.99 18.82
C THR A 165 -29.21 -95.44 18.35
N ASN A 166 -29.50 -95.64 17.07
CA ASN A 166 -29.72 -96.95 16.44
C ASN A 166 -28.49 -97.48 15.68
N LYS A 167 -27.27 -96.94 15.91
CA LYS A 167 -26.02 -97.43 15.30
C LYS A 167 -25.71 -98.91 15.62
N ASN A 168 -26.20 -99.37 16.76
CA ASN A 168 -26.22 -100.78 17.14
C ASN A 168 -27.68 -101.18 17.32
N GLY A 169 -28.08 -102.28 16.71
CA GLY A 169 -29.45 -102.77 16.80
C GLY A 169 -29.57 -104.20 16.31
N THR A 170 -30.80 -104.67 16.17
CA THR A 170 -31.12 -105.98 15.56
C THR A 170 -31.82 -105.79 14.23
N TYR A 171 -31.60 -106.69 13.27
CA TYR A 171 -32.34 -106.72 12.01
C TYR A 171 -33.82 -107.04 12.25
N THR A 172 -34.72 -106.18 11.77
CA THR A 172 -36.18 -106.39 11.81
C THR A 172 -36.75 -106.74 10.43
N LEU A 173 -38.05 -107.05 10.33
CA LEU A 173 -38.68 -107.36 9.04
C LEU A 173 -38.77 -106.13 8.12
N GLN A 174 -38.79 -104.92 8.67
CA GLN A 174 -38.80 -103.68 7.91
C GLN A 174 -37.36 -103.21 7.68
N SER A 175 -37.12 -102.60 6.52
CA SER A 175 -35.85 -101.93 6.27
C SER A 175 -35.64 -100.79 7.27
N GLN A 176 -34.39 -100.59 7.68
CA GLN A 176 -34.02 -99.59 8.67
C GLN A 176 -33.00 -98.63 8.09
N THR A 177 -33.03 -97.38 8.55
CA THR A 177 -32.02 -96.37 8.21
C THR A 177 -31.22 -95.98 9.44
N VAL A 178 -29.91 -95.82 9.26
CA VAL A 178 -29.00 -95.26 10.27
C VAL A 178 -28.34 -94.03 9.66
N ASP A 179 -28.72 -92.86 10.16
CA ASP A 179 -28.27 -91.58 9.62
C ASP A 179 -27.24 -90.94 10.54
N TYR A 180 -26.04 -90.70 10.01
CA TYR A 180 -25.00 -89.91 10.66
C TYR A 180 -25.06 -88.49 10.13
N PHE A 181 -25.27 -87.52 11.02
CA PHE A 181 -25.29 -86.10 10.66
C PHE A 181 -23.97 -85.42 11.00
N TYR A 182 -23.41 -84.72 10.03
CA TYR A 182 -22.13 -84.03 10.16
C TYR A 182 -22.29 -82.53 10.00
N ARG A 183 -21.61 -81.77 10.86
CA ARG A 183 -21.53 -80.32 10.75
C ARG A 183 -20.19 -79.93 10.17
N ARG A 184 -20.19 -79.00 9.22
CA ARG A 184 -18.94 -78.44 8.69
C ARG A 184 -18.20 -77.71 9.81
N LYS A 185 -16.91 -77.99 9.96
CA LYS A 185 -16.04 -77.39 10.97
C LYS A 185 -15.93 -75.87 10.77
N ASN A 186 -15.69 -75.17 11.87
CA ASN A 186 -15.36 -73.75 11.83
C ASN A 186 -13.97 -73.52 11.24
N ALA A 187 -13.83 -72.43 10.49
CA ALA A 187 -12.56 -71.90 10.02
C ALA A 187 -12.15 -70.67 10.83
N GLY A 188 -10.91 -70.23 10.68
CA GLY A 188 -10.50 -68.90 11.12
C GLY A 188 -11.18 -67.81 10.29
N ASN A 189 -11.51 -66.69 10.93
CA ASN A 189 -12.04 -65.51 10.23
C ASN A 189 -11.01 -64.95 9.25
N ILE A 190 -11.50 -64.35 8.18
CA ILE A 190 -10.66 -63.59 7.23
C ILE A 190 -10.79 -62.11 7.57
N THR A 191 -9.67 -61.41 7.73
CA THR A 191 -9.64 -59.95 7.95
C THR A 191 -8.99 -59.26 6.76
N VAL A 192 -9.74 -58.40 6.08
CA VAL A 192 -9.25 -57.55 4.99
C VAL A 192 -8.89 -56.18 5.55
N LYS A 193 -7.64 -55.77 5.37
CA LYS A 193 -7.09 -54.48 5.80
C LYS A 193 -6.81 -53.59 4.59
N TYR A 194 -7.10 -52.30 4.74
CA TYR A 194 -6.84 -51.28 3.73
C TYR A 194 -5.88 -50.26 4.33
N LEU A 195 -4.60 -50.31 3.94
CA LEU A 195 -3.53 -49.58 4.58
C LEU A 195 -2.84 -48.63 3.60
N GLU A 196 -2.34 -47.51 4.10
CA GLU A 196 -1.51 -46.59 3.30
C GLU A 196 -0.10 -47.16 3.11
N THR A 197 0.41 -47.13 1.88
CA THR A 197 1.77 -47.57 1.53
C THR A 197 2.80 -46.76 2.31
N GLY A 198 3.69 -47.44 3.02
CA GLY A 198 4.82 -46.84 3.74
C GLY A 198 4.53 -46.46 5.20
N THR A 199 3.29 -46.08 5.55
CA THR A 199 2.91 -45.74 6.94
C THR A 199 2.15 -46.84 7.65
N ASN A 200 1.49 -47.74 6.90
CA ASN A 200 0.56 -48.76 7.43
C ASN A 200 -0.63 -48.18 8.20
N ASN A 201 -0.92 -46.88 8.02
CA ASN A 201 -2.10 -46.26 8.62
C ASN A 201 -3.37 -46.81 7.95
N PRO A 202 -4.43 -47.15 8.72
CA PRO A 202 -5.71 -47.53 8.14
C PRO A 202 -6.31 -46.37 7.34
N VAL A 203 -6.63 -46.62 6.08
CA VAL A 203 -7.29 -45.65 5.18
C VAL A 203 -8.79 -45.93 5.00
N HIS A 204 -9.24 -47.11 5.43
CA HIS A 204 -10.63 -47.53 5.43
C HIS A 204 -10.87 -48.56 6.54
N ALA A 205 -12.12 -48.73 6.96
CA ALA A 205 -12.49 -49.73 7.95
C ALA A 205 -12.17 -51.16 7.45
N GLN A 206 -11.65 -52.00 8.34
CA GLN A 206 -11.36 -53.40 8.01
C GLN A 206 -12.67 -54.19 7.80
N LYS A 207 -12.64 -55.14 6.87
CA LYS A 207 -13.76 -56.06 6.60
C LYS A 207 -13.44 -57.43 7.21
N VAL A 208 -14.39 -58.02 7.92
CA VAL A 208 -14.23 -59.34 8.55
C VAL A 208 -15.23 -60.32 7.93
N LEU A 209 -14.72 -61.41 7.36
CA LEU A 209 -15.54 -62.52 6.90
C LEU A 209 -15.54 -63.60 7.98
N ASP A 210 -16.73 -63.90 8.49
CA ASP A 210 -16.94 -64.94 9.50
C ASP A 210 -16.61 -66.33 8.93
N GLY A 211 -15.77 -67.08 9.65
CA GLY A 211 -15.33 -68.44 9.34
C GLY A 211 -16.24 -69.54 9.90
N THR A 212 -17.31 -69.20 10.61
CA THR A 212 -18.26 -70.17 11.18
C THR A 212 -18.84 -71.11 10.13
N LYS A 213 -18.70 -72.42 10.33
CA LYS A 213 -19.08 -73.49 9.39
C LYS A 213 -18.57 -73.31 7.95
N LYS A 214 -17.39 -72.71 7.73
CA LYS A 214 -16.84 -72.47 6.38
C LYS A 214 -15.57 -73.24 6.04
N LEU A 215 -15.05 -74.14 6.88
CA LEU A 215 -13.77 -74.82 6.61
C LEU A 215 -13.78 -75.52 5.24
N GLY A 216 -12.75 -75.23 4.44
CA GLY A 216 -12.58 -75.76 3.08
C GLY A 216 -13.48 -75.16 2.00
N LEU A 217 -14.35 -74.19 2.31
CA LEU A 217 -15.09 -73.43 1.28
C LEU A 217 -14.19 -72.38 0.62
N ASN A 218 -14.52 -71.97 -0.60
CA ASN A 218 -13.80 -70.92 -1.31
C ASN A 218 -14.14 -69.53 -0.76
N TYR A 219 -13.17 -68.62 -0.78
CA TYR A 219 -13.38 -67.18 -0.62
C TYR A 219 -12.72 -66.43 -1.78
N SER A 220 -13.21 -65.22 -2.03
CA SER A 220 -12.63 -64.27 -2.97
C SER A 220 -12.94 -62.86 -2.47
N GLU A 221 -11.92 -62.01 -2.45
CA GLU A 221 -12.01 -60.61 -2.06
C GLU A 221 -11.42 -59.72 -3.14
N SER A 222 -11.85 -58.46 -3.13
CA SER A 222 -11.39 -57.43 -4.05
C SER A 222 -11.04 -56.15 -3.28
N PRO A 223 -10.13 -55.32 -3.80
CA PRO A 223 -9.85 -54.01 -3.21
C PRO A 223 -11.09 -53.12 -3.25
N GLU A 224 -11.17 -52.19 -2.29
CA GLU A 224 -12.20 -51.14 -2.25
C GLU A 224 -11.72 -49.88 -2.97
N ASN A 225 -12.67 -49.07 -3.45
CA ASN A 225 -12.39 -47.71 -3.91
C ASN A 225 -12.39 -46.74 -2.73
N ILE A 226 -11.26 -46.08 -2.46
CA ILE A 226 -11.08 -45.22 -1.30
C ILE A 226 -10.85 -43.78 -1.77
N THR A 227 -11.67 -42.85 -1.28
CA THR A 227 -11.54 -41.43 -1.64
C THR A 227 -10.15 -40.89 -1.31
N TYR A 228 -9.54 -40.15 -2.24
CA TYR A 228 -8.19 -39.58 -2.17
C TYR A 228 -7.03 -40.60 -2.28
N TYR A 229 -7.32 -41.87 -2.53
CA TYR A 229 -6.33 -42.94 -2.54
C TYR A 229 -6.44 -43.79 -3.81
N ASP A 230 -5.30 -44.09 -4.40
CA ASP A 230 -5.17 -45.06 -5.50
C ASP A 230 -4.66 -46.38 -4.95
N LEU A 231 -5.16 -47.49 -5.47
CA LEU A 231 -4.65 -48.83 -5.13
C LEU A 231 -3.20 -48.97 -5.59
N ASP A 232 -2.34 -49.46 -4.72
CA ASP A 232 -0.95 -49.77 -5.05
C ASP A 232 -0.88 -51.11 -5.80
N THR A 233 -1.06 -51.04 -7.12
CA THR A 233 -1.04 -52.22 -8.01
C THR A 233 0.31 -52.93 -8.05
N THR A 234 1.37 -52.32 -7.51
CA THR A 234 2.70 -52.95 -7.40
C THR A 234 2.81 -53.89 -6.19
N ASN A 235 1.84 -53.84 -5.27
CA ASN A 235 1.83 -54.60 -4.01
C ASN A 235 0.45 -55.20 -3.71
N LEU A 236 -0.07 -55.99 -4.66
CA LEU A 236 -1.34 -56.69 -4.50
C LEU A 236 -1.14 -57.98 -3.67
N PRO A 237 -2.07 -58.30 -2.74
CA PRO A 237 -2.01 -59.55 -1.99
C PRO A 237 -2.16 -60.77 -2.92
N THR A 238 -1.41 -61.83 -2.66
CA THR A 238 -1.51 -63.10 -3.42
C THR A 238 -2.53 -64.08 -2.86
N ASN A 239 -3.10 -63.75 -1.70
CA ASN A 239 -4.05 -64.56 -0.94
C ASN A 239 -5.46 -63.96 -0.91
N ASP A 240 -5.80 -63.10 -1.88
CA ASP A 240 -7.13 -62.50 -2.02
C ASP A 240 -8.21 -63.49 -2.47
N SER A 241 -7.81 -64.67 -2.94
CA SER A 241 -8.68 -65.82 -3.16
C SER A 241 -8.04 -67.10 -2.62
N GLY A 242 -8.87 -68.07 -2.26
CA GLY A 242 -8.41 -69.33 -1.70
C GLY A 242 -9.52 -70.10 -0.99
N VAL A 243 -9.13 -70.98 -0.06
CA VAL A 243 -10.05 -71.72 0.80
C VAL A 243 -9.93 -71.30 2.26
N TYR A 244 -11.04 -71.32 2.98
CA TYR A 244 -11.04 -71.12 4.43
C TYR A 244 -10.21 -72.21 5.13
N THR A 245 -9.27 -71.80 5.97
CA THR A 245 -8.41 -72.69 6.78
C THR A 245 -8.74 -72.59 8.27
N ALA A 246 -8.21 -73.48 9.10
CA ALA A 246 -8.39 -73.39 10.54
C ALA A 246 -7.73 -72.13 11.14
N SER A 247 -6.64 -71.67 10.54
CA SER A 247 -5.97 -70.43 10.91
C SER A 247 -6.69 -69.21 10.34
N GLN A 248 -6.61 -68.08 11.05
CA GLN A 248 -7.08 -66.81 10.51
C GLN A 248 -6.25 -66.40 9.28
N ILE A 249 -6.90 -65.75 8.33
CA ILE A 249 -6.26 -65.23 7.11
C ILE A 249 -6.34 -63.71 7.17
N ILE A 250 -5.23 -63.03 6.85
CA ILE A 250 -5.18 -61.58 6.74
C ILE A 250 -4.86 -61.23 5.28
N ILE A 251 -5.75 -60.46 4.66
CA ILE A 251 -5.57 -59.90 3.31
C ILE A 251 -5.29 -58.41 3.51
N THR A 252 -4.25 -57.88 2.86
CA THR A 252 -3.89 -56.47 2.97
C THR A 252 -3.81 -55.84 1.59
N TYR A 253 -4.63 -54.82 1.35
CA TYR A 253 -4.51 -53.96 0.19
C TYR A 253 -3.81 -52.66 0.61
N TYR A 254 -2.77 -52.30 -0.15
CA TYR A 254 -2.02 -51.07 0.05
C TYR A 254 -2.50 -49.97 -0.89
N TYR A 255 -2.54 -48.73 -0.39
CA TYR A 255 -3.03 -47.57 -1.11
C TYR A 255 -2.04 -46.41 -1.04
N LYS A 256 -1.86 -45.71 -2.15
CA LYS A 256 -1.07 -44.49 -2.26
C LYS A 256 -2.02 -43.29 -2.28
N ARG A 257 -1.76 -42.30 -1.44
CA ARG A 257 -2.53 -41.05 -1.48
C ARG A 257 -2.33 -40.37 -2.83
N GLN A 258 -3.42 -39.94 -3.45
CA GLN A 258 -3.42 -39.29 -4.75
C GLN A 258 -2.65 -37.97 -4.70
N ASN A 259 -2.07 -37.60 -5.84
CA ASN A 259 -1.50 -36.28 -6.05
C ASN A 259 -2.59 -35.22 -6.16
N ALA A 260 -2.29 -34.02 -5.69
CA ALA A 260 -3.08 -32.81 -5.85
C ALA A 260 -2.27 -31.76 -6.64
N GLY A 261 -2.95 -30.69 -7.07
CA GLY A 261 -2.28 -29.49 -7.56
C GLY A 261 -1.54 -28.75 -6.45
N ASP A 262 -0.56 -27.94 -6.83
CA ASP A 262 0.22 -27.14 -5.89
C ASP A 262 -0.58 -25.94 -5.38
N VAL A 263 -0.33 -25.54 -4.14
CA VAL A 263 -0.86 -24.28 -3.58
C VAL A 263 0.24 -23.23 -3.66
N THR A 264 0.00 -22.15 -4.39
CA THR A 264 0.95 -21.04 -4.53
C THR A 264 0.40 -19.78 -3.87
N ALA A 265 1.15 -19.22 -2.92
CA ALA A 265 0.86 -17.92 -2.32
C ALA A 265 1.68 -16.82 -3.01
N THR A 266 1.01 -15.77 -3.48
CA THR A 266 1.65 -14.58 -4.07
C THR A 266 1.35 -13.34 -3.25
N TYR A 267 2.29 -12.39 -3.24
CA TYR A 267 2.21 -11.17 -2.45
C TYR A 267 2.51 -9.99 -3.37
N VAL A 268 1.48 -9.20 -3.70
CA VAL A 268 1.58 -8.17 -4.75
C VAL A 268 1.07 -6.83 -4.28
N ASP A 269 1.67 -5.77 -4.82
CA ASP A 269 1.11 -4.42 -4.80
C ASP A 269 -0.15 -4.38 -5.69
N VAL A 270 -1.28 -3.92 -5.14
CA VAL A 270 -2.58 -3.91 -5.83
C VAL A 270 -2.62 -2.99 -7.04
N ASP A 271 -1.80 -1.95 -7.06
CA ASP A 271 -1.85 -0.90 -8.08
C ASP A 271 -0.89 -1.21 -9.23
N THR A 272 0.28 -1.78 -8.91
CA THR A 272 1.34 -2.04 -9.90
C THR A 272 1.48 -3.52 -10.27
N ASN A 273 0.86 -4.44 -9.52
CA ASN A 273 1.10 -5.90 -9.58
C ASN A 273 2.57 -6.29 -9.35
N THR A 274 3.38 -5.40 -8.78
CA THR A 274 4.77 -5.71 -8.44
C THR A 274 4.80 -6.73 -7.31
N ALA A 275 5.58 -7.80 -7.49
CA ALA A 275 5.80 -8.79 -6.45
C ALA A 275 6.58 -8.18 -5.27
N LEU A 276 6.01 -8.30 -4.07
CA LEU A 276 6.63 -7.85 -2.82
C LEU A 276 7.44 -8.97 -2.15
N HIS A 277 7.22 -10.22 -2.55
CA HIS A 277 7.93 -11.39 -2.07
C HIS A 277 7.93 -12.48 -3.15
N THR A 278 8.91 -13.38 -3.10
CA THR A 278 8.94 -14.57 -3.96
C THR A 278 7.73 -15.47 -3.67
N PRO A 279 7.05 -16.04 -4.68
CA PRO A 279 5.93 -16.94 -4.43
C PRO A 279 6.31 -18.11 -3.53
N GLU A 280 5.43 -18.47 -2.59
CA GLU A 280 5.61 -19.62 -1.71
C GLU A 280 4.75 -20.77 -2.22
N VAL A 281 5.37 -21.92 -2.46
CA VAL A 281 4.71 -23.09 -3.07
C VAL A 281 4.65 -24.24 -2.07
N GLN A 282 3.45 -24.73 -1.82
CA GLN A 282 3.22 -25.99 -1.12
C GLN A 282 2.93 -27.08 -2.14
N ASN A 283 3.87 -28.01 -2.26
CA ASN A 283 3.78 -29.15 -3.18
C ASN A 283 2.57 -30.03 -2.84
N GLY A 284 1.74 -30.34 -3.84
CA GLY A 284 0.54 -31.18 -3.76
C GLY A 284 0.75 -32.68 -3.92
N ALA A 285 1.98 -33.14 -4.19
CA ALA A 285 2.30 -34.56 -4.34
C ALA A 285 1.94 -35.35 -3.06
N GLY A 286 1.12 -36.38 -3.23
CA GLY A 286 0.61 -37.21 -2.14
C GLY A 286 -0.18 -36.44 -1.07
N LYS A 287 -0.81 -35.30 -1.40
CA LYS A 287 -1.55 -34.48 -0.43
C LYS A 287 -3.04 -34.34 -0.70
N ARG A 288 -3.63 -35.04 -1.68
CA ARG A 288 -5.05 -34.88 -2.00
C ARG A 288 -5.94 -35.04 -0.77
N GLY A 289 -6.84 -34.08 -0.58
CA GLY A 289 -7.76 -34.01 0.56
C GLY A 289 -7.13 -33.57 1.90
N LEU A 290 -5.81 -33.42 2.01
CA LEU A 290 -5.18 -32.85 3.21
C LEU A 290 -5.40 -31.33 3.27
N ALA A 291 -5.31 -30.76 4.48
CA ALA A 291 -5.43 -29.32 4.66
C ALA A 291 -4.15 -28.58 4.19
N TYR A 292 -4.33 -27.37 3.68
CA TYR A 292 -3.27 -26.38 3.48
C TYR A 292 -3.61 -25.09 4.23
N ASP A 293 -2.56 -24.32 4.57
CA ASP A 293 -2.69 -22.95 5.05
C ASP A 293 -1.46 -22.13 4.60
N THR A 294 -1.66 -20.91 4.15
CA THR A 294 -0.60 -20.02 3.60
C THR A 294 -0.38 -18.82 4.50
N ASP A 295 0.86 -18.42 4.78
CA ASP A 295 1.10 -17.37 5.77
C ASP A 295 0.80 -15.95 5.27
N VAL A 296 0.35 -15.07 6.17
CA VAL A 296 0.27 -13.63 5.90
C VAL A 296 1.64 -13.01 6.18
N LYS A 297 2.15 -12.19 5.26
CA LYS A 297 3.40 -11.44 5.43
C LYS A 297 3.15 -10.00 5.83
N SER A 298 4.17 -9.34 6.36
CA SER A 298 4.19 -7.89 6.58
C SER A 298 5.30 -7.27 5.74
N PHE A 299 4.99 -6.16 5.08
CA PHE A 299 5.93 -5.42 4.25
C PHE A 299 5.98 -3.97 4.72
N THR A 300 7.19 -3.42 4.86
CA THR A 300 7.38 -2.01 5.20
C THR A 300 6.65 -1.12 4.20
N ASP A 301 5.97 -0.08 4.68
CA ASP A 301 5.17 0.88 3.90
C ASP A 301 3.93 0.31 3.20
N TYR A 302 3.51 -0.93 3.51
CA TYR A 302 2.33 -1.56 2.92
C TYR A 302 1.33 -2.02 3.98
N THR A 303 0.05 -2.01 3.61
CA THR A 303 -1.05 -2.59 4.39
C THR A 303 -1.77 -3.64 3.56
N LEU A 304 -2.06 -4.81 4.16
CA LEU A 304 -2.88 -5.83 3.52
C LEU A 304 -4.31 -5.31 3.33
N ILE A 305 -4.86 -5.40 2.12
CA ILE A 305 -6.19 -4.88 1.81
C ILE A 305 -7.27 -5.74 2.47
N ALA A 306 -7.17 -7.05 2.29
CA ALA A 306 -8.07 -8.03 2.84
C ALA A 306 -7.38 -9.38 2.91
N LEU A 307 -7.79 -10.21 3.88
CA LEU A 307 -7.35 -11.59 3.96
C LEU A 307 -8.02 -12.43 2.86
N PRO A 308 -7.28 -13.17 2.02
CA PRO A 308 -7.88 -14.05 1.03
C PRO A 308 -8.74 -15.12 1.69
N THR A 309 -9.96 -15.33 1.19
CA THR A 309 -10.90 -16.32 1.74
C THR A 309 -10.40 -17.76 1.54
N ASN A 310 -9.55 -17.98 0.54
CA ASN A 310 -8.91 -19.25 0.24
C ASN A 310 -7.48 -19.37 0.82
N LYS A 311 -7.11 -18.59 1.85
CA LYS A 311 -5.81 -18.73 2.55
C LYS A 311 -5.60 -20.16 3.08
N SER A 312 -6.68 -20.80 3.51
CA SER A 312 -6.71 -22.16 4.02
C SER A 312 -7.82 -22.97 3.34
N GLY A 313 -7.60 -24.27 3.18
CA GLY A 313 -8.56 -25.19 2.58
C GLY A 313 -7.99 -26.60 2.48
N ASN A 314 -8.48 -27.39 1.54
CA ASN A 314 -7.94 -28.73 1.27
C ASN A 314 -7.31 -28.77 -0.14
N PHE A 315 -6.24 -29.53 -0.28
CA PHE A 315 -5.60 -29.82 -1.56
C PHE A 315 -6.57 -30.54 -2.49
N ASP A 316 -6.71 -30.03 -3.72
CA ASP A 316 -7.58 -30.58 -4.76
C ASP A 316 -6.79 -30.83 -6.07
N THR A 317 -7.42 -31.35 -7.12
CA THR A 317 -6.73 -31.71 -8.38
C THR A 317 -6.19 -30.51 -9.14
N ALA A 318 -6.81 -29.33 -8.99
CA ALA A 318 -6.35 -28.10 -9.62
C ALA A 318 -5.30 -27.40 -8.76
N ASN A 319 -4.36 -26.70 -9.40
CA ASN A 319 -3.47 -25.78 -8.70
C ASN A 319 -4.30 -24.66 -8.06
N ILE A 320 -3.94 -24.28 -6.83
CA ILE A 320 -4.63 -23.24 -6.06
C ILE A 320 -3.73 -22.02 -5.97
N LEU A 321 -4.25 -20.86 -6.35
CA LEU A 321 -3.56 -19.57 -6.20
C LEU A 321 -4.20 -18.80 -5.04
N VAL A 322 -3.39 -18.47 -4.04
CA VAL A 322 -3.75 -17.58 -2.93
C VAL A 322 -3.04 -16.24 -3.15
N GLU A 323 -3.81 -15.21 -3.50
CA GLU A 323 -3.24 -13.90 -3.83
C GLU A 323 -3.45 -12.90 -2.70
N TYR A 324 -2.37 -12.51 -2.02
CA TYR A 324 -2.36 -11.45 -1.02
C TYR A 324 -2.11 -10.10 -1.69
N LYS A 325 -3.12 -9.22 -1.64
CA LYS A 325 -3.05 -7.87 -2.20
C LYS A 325 -2.75 -6.84 -1.13
N TYR A 326 -1.65 -6.12 -1.31
CA TYR A 326 -1.22 -5.05 -0.43
C TYR A 326 -1.39 -3.70 -1.11
N ARG A 327 -1.71 -2.68 -0.34
CA ARG A 327 -1.74 -1.29 -0.78
C ARG A 327 -0.59 -0.55 -0.11
N ARG A 328 0.19 0.19 -0.89
CA ARG A 328 1.21 1.09 -0.33
C ARG A 328 0.53 2.18 0.49
N ASN A 329 1.06 2.45 1.66
CA ASN A 329 0.50 3.41 2.60
C ASN A 329 0.62 4.84 2.07
N ASP A 330 -0.32 5.68 2.50
CA ASP A 330 -0.29 7.11 2.20
C ASP A 330 0.79 7.81 3.01
N ALA A 331 1.41 8.82 2.40
CA ALA A 331 2.37 9.72 3.01
C ALA A 331 1.81 11.13 3.13
N GLY A 332 2.47 11.98 3.92
CA GLY A 332 2.26 13.41 3.87
C GLY A 332 2.69 13.96 2.51
N LYS A 333 2.00 14.99 2.02
CA LYS A 333 2.38 15.70 0.80
C LYS A 333 3.72 16.44 0.97
N VAL A 334 4.43 16.62 -0.14
CA VAL A 334 5.63 17.47 -0.20
C VAL A 334 5.24 18.80 -0.85
N THR A 335 5.49 19.91 -0.19
CA THR A 335 5.19 21.26 -0.69
C THR A 335 6.48 22.05 -0.87
N ALA A 336 6.75 22.51 -2.09
CA ALA A 336 7.85 23.41 -2.41
C ALA A 336 7.36 24.85 -2.45
N THR A 337 8.01 25.75 -1.70
CA THR A 337 7.70 27.19 -1.67
C THR A 337 8.88 28.02 -2.16
N TYR A 338 8.58 29.19 -2.73
CA TYR A 338 9.57 30.09 -3.32
C TYR A 338 9.33 31.50 -2.79
N VAL A 339 10.20 31.97 -1.91
CA VAL A 339 9.99 33.21 -1.16
C VAL A 339 11.18 34.15 -1.24
N ASP A 340 10.90 35.45 -1.24
CA ASP A 340 11.88 36.49 -1.00
C ASP A 340 12.30 36.42 0.48
N ALA A 341 13.60 36.25 0.74
CA ALA A 341 14.14 36.04 2.08
C ALA A 341 14.09 37.28 2.98
N ASP A 342 13.97 38.47 2.38
CA ASP A 342 14.01 39.74 3.10
C ASP A 342 12.60 40.25 3.43
N THR A 343 11.64 40.03 2.53
CA THR A 343 10.25 40.50 2.67
C THR A 343 9.25 39.39 2.99
N GLY A 344 9.60 38.13 2.79
CA GLY A 344 8.68 36.98 2.89
C GLY A 344 7.68 36.90 1.73
N ALA A 345 7.79 37.76 0.72
CA ALA A 345 6.88 37.77 -0.41
C ALA A 345 6.98 36.46 -1.21
N THR A 346 5.83 35.89 -1.57
CA THR A 346 5.75 34.71 -2.44
C THR A 346 6.13 35.09 -3.87
N LEU A 347 7.18 34.48 -4.40
CA LEU A 347 7.66 34.70 -5.77
C LEU A 347 6.98 33.78 -6.79
N HIS A 348 6.46 32.64 -6.32
CA HIS A 348 5.73 31.67 -7.13
C HIS A 348 4.77 30.86 -6.26
N ALA A 349 3.64 30.42 -6.83
CA ALA A 349 2.71 29.53 -6.15
C ALA A 349 3.42 28.26 -5.66
N ALA A 350 2.99 27.73 -4.51
CA ALA A 350 3.56 26.50 -3.98
C ALA A 350 3.30 25.34 -4.94
N ILE A 351 4.29 24.47 -5.12
CA ILE A 351 4.16 23.23 -5.91
C ILE A 351 3.99 22.07 -4.94
N GLU A 352 2.92 21.32 -5.10
CA GLU A 352 2.61 20.18 -4.23
C GLU A 352 2.83 18.86 -4.97
N GLN A 353 3.47 17.91 -4.31
CA GLN A 353 3.49 16.52 -4.71
C GLN A 353 2.60 15.73 -3.77
N ASP A 354 1.58 15.10 -4.35
CA ASP A 354 0.66 14.23 -3.63
C ASP A 354 1.41 13.06 -2.99
N GLY A 355 1.11 12.79 -1.72
CA GLY A 355 1.67 11.71 -0.90
C GLY A 355 0.84 10.43 -0.94
N SER A 356 -0.33 10.43 -1.59
CA SER A 356 -1.18 9.24 -1.71
C SER A 356 -0.40 8.07 -2.29
N ARG A 357 -0.37 6.96 -1.55
CA ARG A 357 0.34 5.71 -1.91
C ARG A 357 1.83 5.88 -2.19
N LYS A 358 2.48 6.89 -1.59
CA LYS A 358 3.92 7.16 -1.81
C LYS A 358 4.80 6.95 -0.58
N LEU A 359 4.30 6.42 0.53
CA LEU A 359 5.14 6.23 1.73
C LEU A 359 6.42 5.43 1.39
N GLY A 360 7.57 5.98 1.79
CA GLY A 360 8.89 5.42 1.54
C GLY A 360 9.43 5.63 0.12
N LEU A 361 8.64 6.13 -0.84
CA LEU A 361 9.12 6.46 -2.20
C LEU A 361 9.95 7.74 -2.20
N PRO A 362 10.87 7.93 -3.16
CA PRO A 362 11.64 9.16 -3.27
C PRO A 362 10.77 10.34 -3.75
N TYR A 363 11.09 11.54 -3.27
CA TYR A 363 10.63 12.80 -3.83
C TYR A 363 11.84 13.65 -4.23
N ASP A 364 11.63 14.56 -5.18
CA ASP A 364 12.57 15.63 -5.51
C ASP A 364 11.79 16.87 -5.96
N THR A 365 12.24 18.06 -5.56
CA THR A 365 11.57 19.34 -5.87
C THR A 365 12.49 20.23 -6.69
N ASP A 366 11.98 20.92 -7.70
CA ASP A 366 12.83 21.76 -8.54
C ASP A 366 12.98 23.19 -8.01
N GLN A 367 14.20 23.72 -8.07
CA GLN A 367 14.42 25.15 -7.91
C GLN A 367 13.87 25.92 -9.12
N LYS A 368 13.47 27.18 -8.92
CA LYS A 368 13.08 28.11 -9.99
C LYS A 368 14.09 29.24 -10.14
N SER A 369 14.05 29.90 -11.31
CA SER A 369 14.80 31.12 -11.58
C SER A 369 13.83 32.29 -11.65
N PHE A 370 14.15 33.38 -10.96
CA PHE A 370 13.35 34.60 -10.93
C PHE A 370 14.20 35.78 -11.41
N VAL A 371 13.64 36.63 -12.27
CA VAL A 371 14.33 37.83 -12.75
C VAL A 371 14.62 38.76 -11.57
N ASN A 372 15.84 39.32 -11.52
CA ASN A 372 16.36 40.17 -10.44
C ASN A 372 16.59 39.48 -9.09
N TYR A 373 16.60 38.14 -9.04
CA TYR A 373 16.77 37.38 -7.80
C TYR A 373 17.84 36.31 -7.96
N ASP A 374 18.68 36.17 -6.93
CA ASP A 374 19.59 35.05 -6.77
C ASP A 374 19.03 34.07 -5.75
N LEU A 375 19.18 32.76 -5.99
CA LEU A 375 18.90 31.75 -4.98
C LEU A 375 19.96 31.85 -3.88
N ILE A 376 19.54 31.91 -2.61
CA ILE A 376 20.48 31.98 -1.48
C ILE A 376 21.23 30.65 -1.35
N ALA A 377 20.47 29.55 -1.29
CA ALA A 377 21.00 28.20 -1.23
C ALA A 377 19.90 27.20 -1.64
N VAL A 378 20.32 26.06 -2.19
CA VAL A 378 19.43 24.91 -2.39
C VAL A 378 19.14 24.29 -1.01
N PRO A 379 17.87 24.10 -0.62
CA PRO A 379 17.53 23.47 0.65
C PRO A 379 18.08 22.04 0.72
N SER A 380 18.63 21.65 1.88
CA SER A 380 19.20 20.31 2.05
C SER A 380 18.17 19.18 1.95
N ASN A 381 16.88 19.50 2.16
CA ASN A 381 15.76 18.59 2.03
C ASN A 381 15.05 18.68 0.66
N LYS A 382 15.70 19.24 -0.37
CA LYS A 382 15.19 19.28 -1.77
C LYS A 382 14.72 17.91 -2.26
N SER A 383 15.45 16.86 -1.89
CA SER A 383 15.13 15.47 -2.17
C SER A 383 15.18 14.63 -0.88
N GLY A 384 14.49 13.50 -0.91
CA GLY A 384 14.38 12.59 0.22
C GLY A 384 13.33 11.52 -0.06
N ASN A 385 12.79 10.89 0.98
CA ASN A 385 11.69 9.95 0.84
C ASN A 385 10.43 10.51 1.51
N PHE A 386 9.27 10.22 0.93
CA PHE A 386 7.97 10.54 1.50
C PHE A 386 7.82 9.89 2.89
N GLY A 387 7.52 10.70 3.90
CA GLY A 387 7.22 10.26 5.27
C GLY A 387 5.73 10.44 5.62
N THR A 388 5.33 10.05 6.83
CA THR A 388 3.94 10.22 7.29
C THR A 388 3.58 11.68 7.56
N ALA A 389 4.56 12.51 7.93
CA ALA A 389 4.41 13.95 8.08
C ALA A 389 4.48 14.67 6.73
N GLN A 390 3.80 15.82 6.63
CA GLN A 390 3.98 16.72 5.49
C GLN A 390 5.40 17.30 5.48
N ILE A 391 5.96 17.47 4.29
CA ILE A 391 7.32 17.98 4.10
C ILE A 391 7.24 19.36 3.42
N LEU A 392 7.90 20.36 4.00
CA LEU A 392 8.06 21.69 3.42
C LEU A 392 9.49 21.86 2.91
N VAL A 393 9.64 22.14 1.62
CA VAL A 393 10.91 22.52 1.00
C VAL A 393 10.84 23.99 0.62
N GLU A 394 11.56 24.84 1.36
CA GLU A 394 11.50 26.29 1.19
C GLU A 394 12.73 26.82 0.45
N TYR A 395 12.56 27.25 -0.79
CA TYR A 395 13.57 27.95 -1.58
C TYR A 395 13.55 29.44 -1.26
N LYS A 396 14.65 29.93 -0.68
CA LYS A 396 14.83 31.34 -0.32
C LYS A 396 15.67 32.07 -1.36
N TYR A 397 15.13 33.18 -1.85
CA TYR A 397 15.78 34.03 -2.84
C TYR A 397 16.10 35.40 -2.26
N ARG A 398 17.17 36.01 -2.73
CA ARG A 398 17.54 37.37 -2.39
C ARG A 398 17.56 38.22 -3.65
N ARG A 399 16.94 39.40 -3.58
CA ARG A 399 16.97 40.33 -4.71
C ARG A 399 18.40 40.78 -4.97
N GLN A 400 18.77 40.84 -6.24
CA GLN A 400 20.09 41.24 -6.71
C GLN A 400 20.40 42.69 -6.34
N ASN A 401 21.68 42.98 -6.13
CA ASN A 401 22.16 44.34 -5.95
C ASN A 401 22.11 45.09 -7.29
N ALA A 402 21.75 46.36 -7.22
CA ALA A 402 21.83 47.34 -8.30
C ALA A 402 22.92 48.36 -8.01
N GLY A 403 23.25 49.18 -9.01
CA GLY A 403 24.03 50.39 -8.78
C GLY A 403 23.24 51.44 -8.00
N ASP A 404 23.94 52.26 -7.22
CA ASP A 404 23.33 53.34 -6.46
C ASP A 404 22.79 54.45 -7.38
N VAL A 405 21.74 55.14 -6.96
CA VAL A 405 21.22 56.33 -7.64
C VAL A 405 21.67 57.55 -6.85
N THR A 406 22.45 58.42 -7.48
CA THR A 406 22.98 59.63 -6.85
C THR A 406 22.36 60.86 -7.50
N ALA A 407 21.68 61.69 -6.72
CA ALA A 407 21.19 63.00 -7.14
C ALA A 407 22.19 64.09 -6.78
N THR A 408 22.57 64.92 -7.76
CA THR A 408 23.44 66.09 -7.56
C THR A 408 22.71 67.38 -7.92
N TYR A 409 23.11 68.47 -7.27
CA TYR A 409 22.48 69.78 -7.42
C TYR A 409 23.58 70.81 -7.66
N VAL A 410 23.71 71.28 -8.89
CA VAL A 410 24.85 72.11 -9.31
C VAL A 410 24.40 73.40 -9.97
N ASP A 411 25.19 74.45 -9.75
CA ASP A 411 25.14 75.68 -10.52
C ASP A 411 25.63 75.41 -11.96
N VAL A 412 24.82 75.74 -12.97
CA VAL A 412 25.11 75.45 -14.38
C VAL A 412 26.29 76.24 -14.94
N ASP A 413 26.60 77.41 -14.37
CA ASP A 413 27.65 78.31 -14.86
C ASP A 413 28.99 78.03 -14.19
N THR A 414 28.99 77.61 -12.91
CA THR A 414 30.21 77.42 -12.10
C THR A 414 30.50 75.97 -11.73
N ASN A 415 29.57 75.03 -11.96
CA ASN A 415 29.60 73.66 -11.44
C ASN A 415 29.72 73.54 -9.91
N THR A 416 29.48 74.63 -9.18
CA THR A 416 29.49 74.61 -7.71
C THR A 416 28.32 73.76 -7.21
N ALA A 417 28.60 72.83 -6.29
CA ALA A 417 27.56 72.06 -5.62
C ALA A 417 26.74 72.97 -4.70
N LEU A 418 25.42 72.99 -4.91
CA LEU A 418 24.46 73.75 -4.10
C LEU A 418 23.93 72.94 -2.92
N ASN A 419 24.08 71.61 -2.96
CA ASN A 419 23.77 70.70 -1.88
C ASN A 419 24.70 69.47 -1.93
N ALA A 420 24.85 68.78 -0.80
CA ALA A 420 25.50 67.47 -0.80
C ALA A 420 24.75 66.48 -1.71
N PRO A 421 25.45 65.54 -2.37
CA PRO A 421 24.78 64.50 -3.15
C PRO A 421 23.87 63.63 -2.29
N GLU A 422 22.68 63.31 -2.80
CA GLU A 422 21.77 62.36 -2.16
C GLU A 422 21.89 61.00 -2.82
N VAL A 423 22.20 59.96 -2.03
CA VAL A 423 22.44 58.61 -2.54
C VAL A 423 21.31 57.69 -2.08
N GLN A 424 20.59 57.12 -3.04
CA GLN A 424 19.71 55.98 -2.81
C GLN A 424 20.49 54.70 -3.10
N SER A 425 20.75 53.91 -2.06
CA SER A 425 21.47 52.66 -2.25
C SER A 425 20.69 51.68 -3.11
N GLY A 426 21.39 51.07 -4.08
CA GLY A 426 20.92 50.00 -4.95
C GLY A 426 21.02 48.61 -4.32
N ALA A 427 21.51 48.50 -3.07
CA ALA A 427 21.59 47.22 -2.36
C ALA A 427 20.22 46.53 -2.32
N ARG A 428 20.15 45.33 -2.93
CA ARG A 428 18.94 44.51 -3.05
C ARG A 428 17.75 45.23 -3.71
N LYS A 429 18.00 46.18 -4.61
CA LYS A 429 16.94 46.95 -5.30
C LYS A 429 16.87 46.73 -6.81
N LEU A 430 17.58 45.76 -7.39
CA LEU A 430 17.55 45.58 -8.85
C LEU A 430 16.11 45.42 -9.38
N GLY A 431 15.80 46.24 -10.40
CA GLY A 431 14.49 46.33 -11.02
C GLY A 431 13.41 47.06 -10.20
N LEU A 432 13.66 47.47 -8.96
CA LEU A 432 12.74 48.32 -8.19
C LEU A 432 12.78 49.77 -8.70
N PRO A 433 11.69 50.53 -8.55
CA PRO A 433 11.69 51.94 -8.93
C PRO A 433 12.56 52.78 -7.99
N TYR A 434 13.19 53.82 -8.54
CA TYR A 434 13.73 54.96 -7.81
C TYR A 434 13.01 56.23 -8.26
N ASP A 435 12.98 57.22 -7.37
CA ASP A 435 12.60 58.58 -7.70
C ASP A 435 13.43 59.54 -6.86
N THR A 436 13.94 60.61 -7.47
CA THR A 436 14.73 61.64 -6.81
C THR A 436 13.98 62.96 -6.80
N ASP A 437 14.14 63.72 -5.73
CA ASP A 437 13.44 64.98 -5.55
C ASP A 437 14.29 66.17 -6.01
N GLN A 438 13.65 67.09 -6.72
CA GLN A 438 14.24 68.41 -6.98
C GLN A 438 14.25 69.24 -5.69
N LYS A 439 15.25 70.10 -5.53
CA LYS A 439 15.33 71.07 -4.42
C LYS A 439 15.10 72.51 -4.88
N SER A 440 14.82 73.37 -3.92
CA SER A 440 14.75 74.82 -4.12
C SER A 440 15.93 75.50 -3.43
N PHE A 441 16.65 76.34 -4.17
CA PHE A 441 17.77 77.12 -3.66
C PHE A 441 17.48 78.62 -3.80
N THR A 442 17.72 79.38 -2.75
CA THR A 442 17.57 80.84 -2.77
C THR A 442 18.46 81.44 -3.87
N ASN A 443 17.93 82.41 -4.62
CA ASN A 443 18.59 83.06 -5.77
C ASN A 443 18.83 82.20 -7.02
N TYR A 444 18.29 80.99 -7.07
CA TYR A 444 18.43 80.09 -8.23
C TYR A 444 17.07 79.67 -8.77
N ASP A 445 17.02 79.41 -10.08
CA ASP A 445 15.93 78.70 -10.75
C ASP A 445 16.47 77.38 -11.31
N LEU A 446 15.67 76.32 -11.20
CA LEU A 446 15.98 75.03 -11.83
C LEU A 446 15.87 75.21 -13.36
N THR A 447 16.89 74.80 -14.11
CA THR A 447 16.87 74.96 -15.57
C THR A 447 15.89 74.02 -16.24
N ALA A 448 15.85 72.77 -15.75
CA ALA A 448 14.92 71.73 -16.16
C ALA A 448 14.98 70.58 -15.17
N VAL A 449 13.87 69.84 -15.05
CA VAL A 449 13.86 68.56 -14.33
C VAL A 449 14.54 67.50 -15.21
N PRO A 450 15.56 66.77 -14.73
CA PRO A 450 16.20 65.71 -15.50
C PRO A 450 15.20 64.63 -15.90
N SER A 451 15.25 64.17 -17.15
CA SER A 451 14.34 63.13 -17.64
C SER A 451 14.53 61.79 -16.93
N ASN A 452 15.71 61.54 -16.37
CA ASN A 452 16.04 60.37 -15.57
C ASN A 452 15.81 60.56 -14.06
N LYS A 453 14.99 61.54 -13.63
CA LYS A 453 14.70 61.73 -12.18
C LYS A 453 14.13 60.48 -11.51
N SER A 454 13.38 59.71 -12.28
CA SER A 454 12.70 58.49 -11.90
C SER A 454 12.98 57.40 -12.91
N GLY A 455 13.08 56.16 -12.46
CA GLY A 455 13.32 54.99 -13.30
C GLY A 455 13.39 53.74 -12.45
N ASN A 456 14.03 52.68 -12.95
CA ASN A 456 14.28 51.47 -12.17
C ASN A 456 15.78 51.33 -11.92
N PHE A 457 16.13 50.85 -10.73
CA PHE A 457 17.50 50.47 -10.37
C PHE A 457 18.02 49.42 -11.35
N GLY A 458 19.14 49.73 -12.02
CA GLY A 458 19.84 48.84 -12.96
C GLY A 458 21.19 48.36 -12.41
N ASN A 459 21.94 47.59 -13.20
CA ASN A 459 23.24 47.06 -12.78
C ASN A 459 24.34 48.12 -12.67
N THR A 460 24.13 49.31 -13.24
CA THR A 460 25.06 50.44 -13.19
C THR A 460 24.50 51.55 -12.31
N SER A 461 25.38 52.28 -11.62
CA SER A 461 24.96 53.46 -10.87
C SER A 461 24.38 54.53 -11.80
N VAL A 462 23.37 55.25 -11.32
CA VAL A 462 22.69 56.31 -12.06
C VAL A 462 23.01 57.66 -11.44
N LEU A 463 23.41 58.63 -12.26
CA LEU A 463 23.56 60.02 -11.84
C LEU A 463 22.36 60.84 -12.33
N VAL A 464 21.65 61.46 -11.40
CA VAL A 464 20.57 62.41 -11.70
C VAL A 464 21.08 63.81 -11.37
N GLU A 465 21.36 64.61 -12.39
CA GLU A 465 21.98 65.93 -12.21
C GLU A 465 20.95 67.05 -12.39
N TYR A 466 20.56 67.68 -11.27
CA TYR A 466 19.73 68.88 -11.28
C TYR A 466 20.61 70.12 -11.49
N LYS A 467 20.39 70.80 -12.62
CA LYS A 467 21.11 72.03 -12.97
C LYS A 467 20.30 73.26 -12.61
N TYR A 468 20.94 74.20 -11.93
CA TYR A 468 20.33 75.43 -11.48
C TYR A 468 21.05 76.62 -12.10
N ARG A 469 20.29 77.61 -12.55
CA ARG A 469 20.81 78.88 -13.03
C ARG A 469 20.55 79.94 -11.98
N ARG A 470 21.58 80.71 -11.64
CA ARG A 470 21.40 81.84 -10.73
C ARG A 470 20.49 82.86 -11.40
N LYS A 471 19.54 83.41 -10.64
CA LYS A 471 18.56 84.38 -11.10
C LYS A 471 19.23 85.66 -11.58
N ASP A 472 18.60 86.32 -12.54
CA ASP A 472 18.98 87.66 -12.96
C ASP A 472 18.62 88.67 -11.87
N ALA A 473 19.46 89.68 -11.72
CA ALA A 473 19.23 90.86 -10.89
C ALA A 473 19.13 92.11 -11.77
N GLY A 474 18.66 93.22 -11.19
CA GLY A 474 18.79 94.53 -11.83
C GLY A 474 20.26 94.87 -12.05
N ASN A 475 20.56 95.60 -13.14
CA ASN A 475 21.93 96.08 -13.37
C ASN A 475 22.30 97.13 -12.31
N VAL A 476 23.58 97.28 -12.01
CA VAL A 476 24.04 98.43 -11.22
C VAL A 476 24.45 99.53 -12.19
N ARG A 477 23.77 100.66 -12.11
CA ARG A 477 23.99 101.85 -12.93
C ARG A 477 24.66 102.92 -12.11
N VAL A 478 25.86 103.34 -12.50
CA VAL A 478 26.65 104.32 -11.76
C VAL A 478 26.59 105.66 -12.47
N ARG A 479 26.09 106.67 -11.76
CA ARG A 479 25.92 108.04 -12.25
C ARG A 479 26.85 108.98 -11.52
N HIS A 480 27.46 109.88 -12.28
CA HIS A 480 28.30 110.95 -11.76
C HIS A 480 27.66 112.28 -12.15
N LEU A 481 27.03 112.95 -11.20
CA LEU A 481 26.21 114.13 -11.45
C LEU A 481 26.76 115.36 -10.73
N ASP A 482 26.54 116.53 -11.31
CA ASP A 482 26.72 117.81 -10.65
C ASP A 482 25.70 117.97 -9.51
N ALA A 483 26.17 118.31 -8.31
CA ALA A 483 25.39 118.34 -7.09
C ALA A 483 24.27 119.40 -7.09
N ILE A 484 24.39 120.44 -7.92
CA ILE A 484 23.43 121.54 -7.99
C ILE A 484 22.51 121.35 -9.19
N THR A 485 23.08 121.10 -10.35
CA THR A 485 22.35 121.08 -11.63
C THR A 485 21.83 119.70 -12.01
N ASN A 486 22.27 118.64 -11.34
CA ASN A 486 22.05 117.23 -11.72
C ASN A 486 22.54 116.88 -13.14
N ALA A 487 23.36 117.74 -13.75
CA ALA A 487 23.92 117.47 -15.07
C ALA A 487 24.87 116.27 -15.00
N PRO A 488 24.81 115.31 -15.95
CA PRO A 488 25.75 114.22 -16.01
C PRO A 488 27.15 114.74 -16.35
N LEU A 489 28.12 114.45 -15.48
CA LEU A 489 29.51 114.87 -15.65
C LEU A 489 30.35 113.81 -16.36
N ALA A 490 29.91 112.55 -16.35
CA ALA A 490 30.54 111.44 -17.05
C ALA A 490 29.46 110.49 -17.64
N PRO A 491 29.81 109.65 -18.63
CA PRO A 491 28.94 108.56 -19.08
C PRO A 491 28.57 107.62 -17.94
N GLU A 492 27.35 107.08 -18.00
CA GLU A 492 26.84 106.13 -17.00
C GLU A 492 27.54 104.77 -17.15
N GLU A 493 27.97 104.18 -16.03
CA GLU A 493 28.60 102.85 -16.03
C GLU A 493 27.56 101.77 -15.73
N PHE A 494 27.71 100.61 -16.36
CA PHE A 494 26.79 99.48 -16.23
C PHE A 494 27.53 98.24 -15.74
N LEU A 495 27.21 97.77 -14.54
CA LEU A 495 27.61 96.44 -14.09
C LEU A 495 26.43 95.50 -14.34
N ASP A 496 26.61 94.58 -15.29
CA ASP A 496 25.60 93.59 -15.67
C ASP A 496 25.15 92.75 -14.46
N GLY A 497 23.83 92.76 -14.22
CA GLY A 497 23.14 92.00 -13.18
C GLY A 497 22.71 90.60 -13.62
N SER A 498 22.91 90.24 -14.90
CA SER A 498 22.56 88.91 -15.41
C SER A 498 23.25 87.81 -14.59
N ARG A 499 22.46 86.85 -14.10
CA ARG A 499 22.89 85.73 -13.26
C ARG A 499 23.69 86.13 -12.01
N LYS A 500 23.52 87.34 -11.48
CA LYS A 500 24.23 87.82 -10.29
C LYS A 500 23.34 88.04 -9.06
N LEU A 501 22.07 87.63 -9.06
CA LEU A 501 21.19 87.85 -7.91
C LEU A 501 21.79 87.29 -6.61
N GLY A 502 21.86 88.15 -5.59
CA GLY A 502 22.44 87.83 -4.30
C GLY A 502 23.98 87.86 -4.23
N LEU A 503 24.67 88.19 -5.32
CA LEU A 503 26.13 88.44 -5.31
C LEU A 503 26.44 89.89 -4.93
N ASN A 504 27.66 90.13 -4.45
CA ASN A 504 28.11 91.48 -4.10
C ASN A 504 28.52 92.28 -5.34
N TYR A 505 28.31 93.59 -5.29
CA TYR A 505 28.89 94.56 -6.22
C TYR A 505 29.61 95.67 -5.46
N THR A 506 30.56 96.30 -6.15
CA THR A 506 31.30 97.48 -5.67
C THR A 506 31.43 98.46 -6.81
N THR A 507 31.23 99.74 -6.53
CA THR A 507 31.40 100.87 -7.45
C THR A 507 32.38 101.87 -6.84
N GLN A 508 32.92 102.78 -7.66
CA GLN A 508 33.94 103.74 -7.21
C GLN A 508 33.60 105.16 -7.70
N ALA A 509 34.04 106.16 -6.93
CA ALA A 509 33.96 107.55 -7.36
C ALA A 509 34.99 107.83 -8.47
N LYS A 510 34.64 108.74 -9.40
CA LYS A 510 35.60 109.34 -10.34
C LYS A 510 36.65 110.17 -9.60
N SER A 511 37.88 110.10 -10.08
CA SER A 511 39.00 110.86 -9.55
C SER A 511 39.03 112.30 -10.08
N SER A 512 39.86 113.16 -9.50
CA SER A 512 40.09 114.54 -9.98
C SER A 512 40.69 114.61 -11.38
N THR A 513 41.26 113.50 -11.87
CA THR A 513 41.72 113.37 -13.27
C THR A 513 40.56 113.10 -14.22
N ASP A 514 39.58 112.30 -13.78
CA ASP A 514 38.42 111.92 -14.60
C ASP A 514 37.38 113.04 -14.65
N LEU A 515 37.25 113.84 -13.59
CA LEU A 515 36.36 115.01 -13.48
C LEU A 515 37.14 116.24 -12.98
N PRO A 516 37.88 116.96 -13.85
CA PRO A 516 38.66 118.12 -13.45
C PRO A 516 37.77 119.29 -12.99
N HIS A 517 38.25 120.04 -11.99
CA HIS A 517 37.56 121.16 -11.34
C HIS A 517 36.32 120.79 -10.51
N TYR A 518 36.07 119.50 -10.31
CA TYR A 518 34.98 118.97 -9.51
C TYR A 518 35.53 118.13 -8.36
N GLU A 519 34.95 118.32 -7.18
CA GLU A 519 35.23 117.51 -5.99
C GLU A 519 33.98 116.73 -5.57
N LEU A 520 34.18 115.56 -4.94
CA LEU A 520 33.08 114.72 -4.49
C LEU A 520 32.30 115.44 -3.37
N PHE A 521 31.01 115.61 -3.59
CA PHE A 521 30.10 116.28 -2.68
C PHE A 521 29.24 115.26 -1.92
N GLY A 522 29.22 115.35 -0.60
CA GLY A 522 28.42 114.45 0.24
C GLY A 522 29.02 113.06 0.49
N GLY A 523 30.24 112.79 -0.02
CA GLY A 523 30.98 111.54 0.24
C GLY A 523 30.57 110.36 -0.66
N ILE A 524 31.12 109.17 -0.37
CA ILE A 524 30.78 107.94 -1.10
C ILE A 524 29.34 107.54 -0.73
N PRO A 525 28.44 107.32 -1.70
CA PRO A 525 27.06 106.94 -1.42
C PRO A 525 27.00 105.59 -0.69
N ALA A 526 26.06 105.45 0.25
CA ALA A 526 25.97 104.27 1.11
C ALA A 526 25.76 102.95 0.33
N ASN A 527 25.15 103.01 -0.86
CA ASN A 527 24.93 101.86 -1.74
C ASN A 527 26.07 101.64 -2.76
N ALA A 528 27.25 102.26 -2.58
CA ALA A 528 28.42 102.02 -3.42
C ALA A 528 28.94 100.57 -3.35
N ASN A 529 28.77 99.93 -2.19
CA ASN A 529 28.93 98.49 -1.98
C ASN A 529 27.58 97.91 -1.61
N GLY A 530 27.16 96.85 -2.29
CA GLY A 530 25.87 96.26 -2.04
C GLY A 530 25.76 94.85 -2.60
N VAL A 531 24.53 94.34 -2.59
CA VAL A 531 24.19 93.05 -3.16
C VAL A 531 23.26 93.29 -4.34
N TYR A 532 23.47 92.58 -5.44
CA TYR A 532 22.54 92.56 -6.56
C TYR A 532 21.16 92.09 -6.09
N THR A 533 20.13 92.94 -6.25
CA THR A 533 18.75 92.66 -5.87
C THR A 533 17.86 92.40 -7.08
N ALA A 534 16.75 91.69 -6.86
CA ALA A 534 15.78 91.41 -7.92
C ALA A 534 14.96 92.67 -8.26
N GLY A 535 14.56 92.81 -9.52
CA GLY A 535 13.73 93.92 -9.99
C GLY A 535 14.53 94.98 -10.73
N SER A 536 14.23 96.25 -10.45
CA SER A 536 14.79 97.40 -11.16
C SER A 536 16.30 97.56 -10.93
N ASP A 537 16.95 98.25 -11.87
CA ASP A 537 18.37 98.62 -11.76
C ASP A 537 18.65 99.37 -10.46
N ILE A 538 19.78 99.04 -9.84
CA ILE A 538 20.29 99.75 -8.66
C ILE A 538 21.04 100.98 -9.17
N ILE A 539 20.60 102.17 -8.75
CA ILE A 539 21.25 103.42 -9.14
C ILE A 539 22.19 103.86 -8.02
N VAL A 540 23.49 103.90 -8.31
CA VAL A 540 24.50 104.49 -7.44
C VAL A 540 24.84 105.86 -8.00
N THR A 541 24.59 106.91 -7.22
CA THR A 541 24.85 108.29 -7.66
C THR A 541 25.95 108.91 -6.82
N TYR A 542 27.03 109.30 -7.49
CA TYR A 542 28.07 110.15 -6.94
C TYR A 542 27.76 111.60 -7.33
N LEU A 543 27.63 112.47 -6.32
CA LEU A 543 27.39 113.89 -6.53
C LEU A 543 28.71 114.65 -6.44
N TYR A 544 28.89 115.63 -7.31
CA TYR A 544 30.11 116.43 -7.38
C TYR A 544 29.78 117.90 -7.37
N GLN A 545 30.50 118.70 -6.59
CA GLN A 545 30.40 120.16 -6.66
C GLN A 545 31.62 120.71 -7.39
N ARG A 546 31.39 121.74 -8.21
CA ARG A 546 32.51 122.47 -8.82
C ARG A 546 33.27 123.17 -7.70
N GLU A 547 34.59 123.06 -7.73
CA GLU A 547 35.45 123.65 -6.72
C GLU A 547 35.30 125.19 -6.67
N ASN A 548 35.61 125.76 -5.52
CA ASN A 548 35.65 127.21 -5.35
C ASN A 548 36.92 127.80 -5.99
N ALA A 549 36.76 128.91 -6.69
CA ALA A 549 37.83 129.78 -7.16
C ALA A 549 38.07 130.96 -6.23
N GLY A 550 39.17 131.67 -6.44
CA GLY A 550 39.39 133.00 -5.88
C GLY A 550 38.44 134.03 -6.48
N ASN A 551 38.14 135.07 -5.71
CA ASN A 551 37.29 136.18 -6.14
C ASN A 551 38.00 137.05 -7.18
N VAL A 552 37.24 137.63 -8.10
CA VAL A 552 37.73 138.63 -9.06
C VAL A 552 37.32 140.00 -8.57
N ILE A 553 38.26 140.92 -8.39
CA ILE A 553 38.05 142.23 -7.76
C ILE A 553 38.56 143.33 -8.69
N ALA A 554 37.75 144.34 -8.98
CA ALA A 554 38.11 145.50 -9.79
C ALA A 554 38.31 146.77 -8.92
N THR A 555 39.36 147.55 -9.22
CA THR A 555 39.75 148.81 -8.55
C THR A 555 39.95 149.95 -9.54
N TYR A 556 39.74 151.20 -9.10
CA TYR A 556 39.77 152.40 -9.93
C TYR A 556 40.53 153.53 -9.22
N LYS A 557 41.67 154.01 -9.75
CA LYS A 557 42.59 154.90 -9.02
C LYS A 557 43.09 156.10 -9.84
N ASP A 558 43.36 157.21 -9.16
CA ASP A 558 44.06 158.40 -9.67
C ASP A 558 45.57 158.13 -9.83
N GLU A 559 46.17 158.52 -10.95
CA GLU A 559 47.60 158.39 -11.28
C GLU A 559 48.49 159.26 -10.40
N ALA A 560 48.02 160.44 -9.97
CA ALA A 560 48.86 161.43 -9.29
C ALA A 560 49.11 161.08 -7.82
N ASP A 561 48.10 160.57 -7.12
CA ASP A 561 48.14 160.31 -5.68
C ASP A 561 47.66 158.90 -5.28
N GLY A 562 47.26 158.07 -6.25
CA GLY A 562 46.76 156.72 -5.99
C GLY A 562 45.39 156.68 -5.32
N HIS A 563 44.69 157.82 -5.20
CA HIS A 563 43.41 157.90 -4.55
C HIS A 563 42.37 157.05 -5.29
N GLU A 564 41.62 156.22 -4.55
CA GLU A 564 40.54 155.44 -5.13
C GLU A 564 39.40 156.35 -5.59
N LEU A 565 39.10 156.28 -6.88
CA LEU A 565 38.00 157.01 -7.50
C LEU A 565 36.65 156.31 -7.30
N HIS A 566 36.66 155.02 -6.94
CA HIS A 566 35.44 154.23 -6.72
C HIS A 566 35.69 153.02 -5.78
N PRO A 567 34.70 152.61 -4.96
CA PRO A 567 34.76 151.39 -4.16
C PRO A 567 35.00 150.11 -4.98
N LEU A 568 35.63 149.11 -4.35
CA LEU A 568 35.90 147.78 -4.91
C LEU A 568 34.63 147.09 -5.43
N VAL A 569 34.69 146.53 -6.64
CA VAL A 569 33.63 145.69 -7.23
C VAL A 569 34.13 144.26 -7.37
N GLY A 570 33.44 143.28 -6.77
CA GLY A 570 33.89 141.87 -6.76
C GLY A 570 32.88 140.88 -7.34
N GLN A 571 33.36 139.90 -8.12
CA GLN A 571 32.64 138.66 -8.43
C GLN A 571 33.15 137.55 -7.52
N SER A 572 32.22 136.82 -6.88
CA SER A 572 32.57 135.69 -6.01
C SER A 572 33.07 134.51 -6.84
N GLY A 573 34.17 133.89 -6.39
CA GLY A 573 34.69 132.65 -6.98
C GLY A 573 33.98 131.38 -6.49
N ALA A 574 32.98 131.49 -5.61
CA ALA A 574 32.30 130.32 -5.06
C ALA A 574 31.63 129.47 -6.17
N GLY A 575 32.03 128.21 -6.30
CA GLY A 575 31.58 127.29 -7.37
C GLY A 575 31.98 127.69 -8.79
N MET A 576 32.88 128.67 -8.96
CA MET A 576 33.21 129.24 -10.28
C MET A 576 34.53 128.70 -10.86
N LEU A 577 35.24 127.76 -10.23
CA LEU A 577 36.55 127.31 -10.71
C LEU A 577 36.50 126.78 -12.15
N GLY A 578 37.39 127.31 -12.99
CA GLY A 578 37.47 126.99 -14.41
C GLY A 578 36.41 127.67 -15.29
N LEU A 579 35.50 128.47 -14.72
CA LEU A 579 34.55 129.31 -15.47
C LEU A 579 35.16 130.67 -15.82
N ALA A 580 34.61 131.37 -16.82
CA ALA A 580 35.11 132.68 -17.23
C ALA A 580 34.61 133.84 -16.34
N TYR A 581 35.42 134.89 -16.20
CA TYR A 581 35.04 136.18 -15.62
C TYR A 581 35.34 137.33 -16.60
N ASP A 582 34.64 138.47 -16.41
CA ASP A 582 34.89 139.74 -17.11
C ASP A 582 34.56 140.92 -16.18
N THR A 583 35.36 141.99 -16.20
CA THR A 583 35.20 143.23 -15.39
C THR A 583 35.07 144.45 -16.29
N GLU A 584 34.62 145.61 -15.79
CA GLU A 584 34.35 146.80 -16.64
C GLU A 584 35.01 148.08 -16.12
N ALA A 585 35.46 148.95 -17.05
CA ALA A 585 36.03 150.27 -16.74
C ALA A 585 34.93 151.29 -16.34
N LYS A 586 35.24 152.24 -15.46
CA LYS A 586 34.32 153.34 -15.06
C LYS A 586 34.74 154.69 -15.66
N SER A 587 33.88 155.71 -15.59
CA SER A 587 34.15 157.08 -16.05
C SER A 587 34.05 158.06 -14.87
N PHE A 588 34.94 159.05 -14.81
CA PHE A 588 35.02 160.02 -13.70
C PHE A 588 35.21 161.45 -14.26
N ASP A 589 34.46 162.43 -13.73
CA ASP A 589 34.55 163.83 -14.16
C ASP A 589 35.90 164.46 -13.81
N ASN A 590 36.47 165.21 -14.75
CA ASN A 590 37.82 165.79 -14.67
C ASN A 590 38.98 164.78 -14.70
N TYR A 591 38.70 163.51 -15.01
CA TYR A 591 39.68 162.44 -15.16
C TYR A 591 39.58 161.75 -16.53
N ASP A 592 40.72 161.44 -17.14
CA ASP A 592 40.80 160.58 -18.33
C ASP A 592 41.42 159.22 -17.94
N LEU A 593 40.80 158.11 -18.36
CA LEU A 593 41.36 156.75 -18.16
C LEU A 593 42.65 156.62 -18.97
N ILE A 594 43.70 156.11 -18.33
CA ILE A 594 44.99 155.91 -18.98
C ILE A 594 44.92 154.72 -19.93
N SER A 595 44.47 153.57 -19.43
CA SER A 595 44.34 152.34 -20.21
C SER A 595 43.43 151.29 -19.53
N ILE A 596 42.94 150.35 -20.32
CA ILE A 596 42.21 149.17 -19.82
C ILE A 596 43.24 148.09 -19.48
N PRO A 597 43.20 147.49 -18.27
CA PRO A 597 44.10 146.42 -17.86
C PRO A 597 43.88 145.14 -18.67
N ALA A 598 44.97 144.45 -19.00
CA ALA A 598 44.94 143.25 -19.83
C ALA A 598 44.18 142.08 -19.19
N ASN A 599 44.10 142.02 -17.86
CA ASN A 599 43.41 140.99 -17.10
C ASN A 599 41.94 141.34 -16.80
N LYS A 600 41.32 142.24 -17.57
CA LYS A 600 39.89 142.57 -17.50
C LYS A 600 38.99 141.32 -17.54
N SER A 601 39.36 140.34 -18.36
CA SER A 601 38.68 139.04 -18.47
C SER A 601 39.67 137.88 -18.35
N GLY A 602 39.17 136.71 -17.92
CA GLY A 602 39.98 135.52 -17.72
C GLY A 602 39.17 134.32 -17.22
N ILE A 603 39.85 133.31 -16.68
CA ILE A 603 39.23 132.14 -16.04
C ILE A 603 39.42 132.24 -14.53
N PHE A 604 38.36 131.96 -13.77
CA PHE A 604 38.39 131.79 -12.34
C PHE A 604 39.40 130.68 -11.98
N SER A 605 40.48 131.07 -11.30
CA SER A 605 41.51 130.19 -10.77
C SER A 605 41.39 130.11 -9.25
N HIS A 606 42.12 129.22 -8.58
CA HIS A 606 42.14 129.18 -7.11
C HIS A 606 42.65 130.49 -6.47
N SER A 607 43.33 131.35 -7.24
CA SER A 607 43.83 132.64 -6.78
C SER A 607 42.83 133.77 -7.04
N ASN A 608 42.74 134.70 -6.09
CA ASN A 608 42.01 135.95 -6.31
C ASN A 608 42.66 136.71 -7.47
N VAL A 609 41.84 137.32 -8.34
CA VAL A 609 42.30 138.18 -9.42
C VAL A 609 41.99 139.62 -9.07
N LEU A 610 42.99 140.50 -9.13
CA LEU A 610 42.81 141.95 -9.00
C LEU A 610 42.96 142.63 -10.36
N VAL A 611 41.95 143.37 -10.78
CA VAL A 611 41.91 144.16 -12.01
C VAL A 611 41.95 145.64 -11.65
N GLU A 612 42.95 146.39 -12.11
CA GLU A 612 43.15 147.80 -11.73
C GLU A 612 43.05 148.75 -12.93
N TYR A 613 42.19 149.76 -12.81
CA TYR A 613 41.98 150.83 -13.80
C TYR A 613 42.58 152.15 -13.26
N VAL A 614 43.43 152.83 -14.03
CA VAL A 614 44.15 154.05 -13.58
C VAL A 614 43.79 155.28 -14.44
N TYR A 615 43.64 156.46 -13.83
CA TYR A 615 43.06 157.69 -14.43
C TYR A 615 43.88 158.97 -14.13
N ARG A 616 43.83 160.03 -14.97
CA ARG A 616 44.62 161.30 -14.87
C ARG A 616 43.79 162.61 -14.95
N ARG A 617 44.14 163.69 -14.21
CA ARG A 617 43.43 165.02 -14.14
C ARG A 617 43.71 166.03 -15.29
N LYS A 618 42.89 167.11 -15.45
CA LYS A 618 42.91 168.19 -16.52
C LYS A 618 43.30 169.64 -16.00
N ASP A 619 43.92 170.56 -16.79
CA ASP A 619 44.57 171.89 -16.41
C ASP A 619 43.75 173.25 -16.54
N ALA A 620 44.17 174.38 -15.90
CA ALA A 620 43.48 175.74 -15.85
C ALA A 620 44.40 177.04 -15.97
N GLY A 621 43.91 178.22 -16.49
CA GLY A 621 44.71 179.47 -16.82
C GLY A 621 44.45 180.81 -16.04
N SER A 622 45.17 181.95 -16.33
CA SER A 622 45.42 183.17 -15.46
C SER A 622 44.46 184.42 -15.50
N VAL A 623 44.48 185.28 -14.43
CA VAL A 623 43.55 186.39 -14.01
C VAL A 623 44.27 187.76 -13.72
N LYS A 624 43.57 188.93 -13.68
CA LYS A 624 44.09 190.35 -13.51
C LYS A 624 43.54 191.10 -12.26
N VAL A 625 44.29 192.04 -11.63
CA VAL A 625 44.00 192.74 -10.33
C VAL A 625 44.12 194.29 -10.40
N ASN A 626 43.32 195.07 -9.63
CA ASN A 626 43.34 196.56 -9.56
C ASN A 626 43.46 197.10 -8.10
N HIS A 627 44.11 198.28 -7.90
CA HIS A 627 44.30 198.98 -6.59
C HIS A 627 43.60 200.37 -6.58
N ILE A 628 42.98 200.80 -5.47
CA ILE A 628 42.15 202.04 -5.32
C ILE A 628 42.34 202.75 -3.95
N GLU A 629 42.27 204.09 -3.90
CA GLU A 629 42.47 204.94 -2.70
C GLU A 629 41.22 205.03 -1.80
N ALA A 630 41.40 204.94 -0.47
CA ALA A 630 40.31 204.98 0.51
C ALA A 630 39.91 206.41 0.90
N GLY A 631 38.76 206.89 0.40
CA GLY A 631 38.11 208.13 0.86
C GLY A 631 37.61 209.06 -0.26
N THR A 632 38.21 209.00 -1.45
CA THR A 632 37.86 209.84 -2.61
C THR A 632 37.62 209.07 -3.90
N GLY A 633 38.05 207.80 -3.99
CA GLY A 633 37.75 206.94 -5.13
C GLY A 633 38.56 207.25 -6.40
N GLU A 634 39.67 207.98 -6.31
CA GLU A 634 40.61 208.13 -7.42
C GLU A 634 41.71 207.06 -7.43
N VAL A 635 42.15 206.68 -8.63
CA VAL A 635 43.07 205.58 -8.89
C VAL A 635 44.53 206.06 -8.77
N LEU A 636 45.30 205.46 -7.86
CA LEU A 636 46.67 205.89 -7.54
C LEU A 636 47.73 205.49 -8.58
N HIS A 637 47.44 204.52 -9.47
CA HIS A 637 48.31 204.14 -10.59
C HIS A 637 47.52 203.44 -11.72
N SER A 638 47.90 203.70 -12.97
CA SER A 638 47.44 202.90 -14.11
C SER A 638 47.93 201.44 -13.98
N PRO A 639 47.07 200.43 -14.22
CA PRO A 639 47.38 199.02 -14.00
C PRO A 639 48.36 198.48 -15.06
N SER A 640 49.41 197.80 -14.62
CA SER A 640 50.23 196.93 -15.48
C SER A 640 49.80 195.47 -15.32
N VAL A 641 49.73 194.77 -16.46
CA VAL A 641 49.23 193.39 -16.65
C VAL A 641 49.85 192.38 -15.70
#